data_AF-A0A918A042-F1
#
_entry.id   AF-A0A918A042-F1
#
_cell.length_a   1.000
_cell.length_b   1.000
_cell.length_c   1.000
_cell.angle_alpha   90.00
_cell.angle_beta   90.00
_cell.angle_gamma   90.00
#
_symmetry.space_group_name_H-M   'P 1'
#
loop_
_entity.id
_entity.type
_entity.pdbx_description
1 polymer ?
#
loop_
_entity_poly.entity_id
_entity_poly.type
_entity_poly.pdbx_seq_one_letter_code
_entity_poly.pdbx_strand_id
1 'polypeptide(L)'
;MPGGTTQQESATQNVPIELLGAATETTRYWRYPDGRVTTEIWPRPVRVQKSGAWAWIDTTLVKQDGTIKPKVIKGDLSLSPGDRTGALTTFAPTSKQTLALSWPTGLPKPRLEGSRATYADAAGPGADLVVTALATGFRYDVVLRNRPVKVLELKISVQGKGLALRKAPDGRLRVIDDGDRNIAIAPEPLLRGTETAKNRSAEAGTVETAVLTASGKQTLLLKPDPAYLADPATLYPVTIQSAFSIIPTADADVWNISPDFPNGDGSTLKAGTESDGSTSRAYLKFDMSPLAGQQIGNVTLSLLNIDGPSCGTAVSDGIQVRRVTSAWSPSTVTWSAQPTNTTEDAVTNRSSVGGACGPAPMDWNITAMARQWANDIGNYGLVLMSPTERARNNYRVFPASEDAEFNNPPKITATFDPIGGPTTLYPADSNGVEVIQAPANWGSDSVQMAEPLAHALSGAHDRVEANFDVLATPYVDMVTGQVIVPAATADGRAIGSVALAGTAYLGLTGTDWTVPGTYEGDDTDEHSEVPAGETEDFTFAPQVPDVTRSSARLFAVIREVLDADISQLPGADRIVSGRVWPERNQVLLTANAVSPEMRLALAQRYGTNTLVIRLDPDAVRAERQDSRLNDNNEHINGAGAYINNENEPCTMGFAWSLPAGKRLLTAGHCLDRNASEATFSYGRRVLSTHLLGEGTVPLPGQTALLGDSALVEVTKPGIQPTASIFVGAIDSKTKRPVKGRFSRRSVVGDLYCVGGMRTGQTCSWKVTDANTSIPVDGGQIVNVVKGTHPSACTGPGDSGGAVYTIDRATGYVVAKGIHSSANTPLIGDCDEFFTDIQLVRQAYGGDVMKRRLP
;
A
#
# COMPACT_ATOMS: atom_id res chain seq x y z
N MET A 1 14.00 31.79 13.00
CA MET A 1 12.92 32.79 13.08
C MET A 1 13.14 33.76 11.92
N PRO A 2 12.26 33.84 10.91
CA PRO A 2 10.79 33.72 10.95
C PRO A 2 10.34 32.26 11.14
N GLY A 3 9.12 31.96 11.57
CA GLY A 3 7.93 32.81 11.69
C GLY A 3 6.77 32.01 11.11
N GLY A 4 6.18 31.13 11.93
CA GLY A 4 5.24 30.12 11.45
C GLY A 4 3.92 30.74 11.00
N THR A 5 3.65 30.67 9.70
CA THR A 5 2.35 30.95 9.09
C THR A 5 1.40 29.80 9.43
N THR A 6 0.59 29.97 10.48
CA THR A 6 -0.40 29.01 10.94
C THR A 6 -1.58 28.90 9.96
N GLN A 7 -2.34 27.79 10.06
CA GLN A 7 -3.49 27.40 9.22
C GLN A 7 -4.59 28.47 8.97
N GLN A 8 -4.55 29.61 9.66
CA GLN A 8 -5.51 30.70 9.48
C GLN A 8 -5.31 31.51 8.19
N GLU A 9 -4.09 31.57 7.62
CA GLU A 9 -3.86 32.32 6.37
C GLU A 9 -4.35 31.58 5.12
N SER A 10 -4.27 30.24 5.08
CA SER A 10 -4.72 29.46 3.91
C SER A 10 -6.22 29.54 3.67
N ALA A 11 -7.03 29.86 4.69
CA ALA A 11 -8.46 30.10 4.55
C ALA A 11 -8.81 31.31 3.64
N THR A 12 -7.83 32.16 3.30
CA THR A 12 -8.02 33.30 2.39
C THR A 12 -7.64 33.02 0.93
N GLN A 13 -7.11 31.83 0.60
CA GLN A 13 -6.79 31.44 -0.77
C GLN A 13 -7.53 30.16 -1.15
N ASN A 14 -8.39 30.26 -2.16
CA ASN A 14 -9.30 29.20 -2.63
C ASN A 14 -8.55 28.13 -3.48
N VAL A 15 -7.43 27.62 -2.95
CA VAL A 15 -6.43 26.81 -3.65
C VAL A 15 -6.37 25.42 -2.98
N PRO A 16 -6.30 24.31 -3.75
CA PRO A 16 -6.15 22.97 -3.18
C PRO A 16 -4.80 22.81 -2.46
N ILE A 17 -4.82 22.06 -1.35
CA ILE A 17 -3.66 21.81 -0.49
C ILE A 17 -3.20 20.36 -0.68
N GLU A 18 -1.90 20.12 -0.91
CA GLU A 18 -1.34 18.76 -1.01
C GLU A 18 -1.25 18.11 0.37
N LEU A 19 -1.70 16.85 0.49
CA LEU A 19 -1.65 16.07 1.73
C LEU A 19 -0.34 15.28 1.80
N LEU A 20 0.73 15.93 2.24
CA LEU A 20 2.08 15.34 2.35
C LEU A 20 2.19 14.15 3.31
N GLY A 21 1.23 13.95 4.23
CA GLY A 21 1.20 12.76 5.12
C GLY A 21 0.71 11.46 4.44
N ALA A 22 -0.03 11.58 3.32
CA ALA A 22 -0.43 10.44 2.49
C ALA A 22 0.45 10.26 1.25
N ALA A 23 1.24 11.29 0.90
CA ALA A 23 2.15 11.29 -0.22
C ALA A 23 3.12 10.09 -0.23
N THR A 24 3.27 9.45 -1.39
CA THR A 24 4.34 8.47 -1.64
C THR A 24 5.16 8.87 -2.88
N GLU A 25 6.14 8.04 -3.24
CA GLU A 25 6.92 8.20 -4.48
C GLU A 25 6.07 8.05 -5.75
N THR A 26 4.95 7.32 -5.66
CA THR A 26 4.04 6.96 -6.76
C THR A 26 2.62 7.51 -6.60
N THR A 27 2.31 8.21 -5.50
CA THR A 27 0.99 8.79 -5.24
C THR A 27 1.05 10.21 -4.69
N ARG A 28 0.09 11.05 -5.12
CA ARG A 28 -0.19 12.39 -4.57
C ARG A 28 -1.64 12.49 -4.17
N TYR A 29 -1.94 13.40 -3.24
CA TYR A 29 -3.29 13.68 -2.77
C TYR A 29 -3.46 15.17 -2.56
N TRP A 30 -4.60 15.71 -2.98
CA TRP A 30 -4.96 17.11 -2.82
C TRP A 30 -6.34 17.22 -2.19
N ARG A 31 -6.49 18.11 -1.21
CA ARG A 31 -7.79 18.48 -0.63
C ARG A 31 -8.19 19.86 -1.13
N TYR A 32 -9.39 19.97 -1.70
CA TYR A 32 -9.95 21.22 -2.20
C TYR A 32 -10.76 21.92 -1.10
N PRO A 33 -10.93 23.26 -1.18
CA PRO A 33 -11.74 24.02 -0.22
C PRO A 33 -13.21 23.59 -0.14
N ASP A 34 -13.73 22.95 -1.19
CA ASP A 34 -15.09 22.40 -1.25
C ASP A 34 -15.21 20.98 -0.64
N GLY A 35 -14.13 20.46 -0.06
CA GLY A 35 -14.08 19.14 0.56
C GLY A 35 -13.68 17.99 -0.37
N ARG A 36 -13.61 18.20 -1.70
CA ARG A 36 -13.18 17.13 -2.62
C ARG A 36 -11.73 16.74 -2.36
N VAL A 37 -11.44 15.46 -2.57
CA VAL A 37 -10.08 14.93 -2.57
C VAL A 37 -9.75 14.40 -3.97
N THR A 38 -8.60 14.76 -4.52
CA THR A 38 -8.09 14.12 -5.74
C THR A 38 -6.78 13.40 -5.47
N THR A 39 -6.62 12.20 -6.00
CA THR A 39 -5.33 11.48 -5.99
C THR A 39 -4.76 11.34 -7.40
N GLU A 40 -3.45 11.50 -7.52
CA GLU A 40 -2.68 11.17 -8.72
C GLU A 40 -1.84 9.91 -8.43
N ILE A 41 -1.83 8.94 -9.34
CA ILE A 41 -1.20 7.62 -9.18
C ILE A 41 -0.35 7.30 -10.42
N TRP A 42 0.87 6.80 -10.21
CA TRP A 42 1.83 6.41 -11.27
C TRP A 42 2.30 4.95 -11.13
N PRO A 43 2.70 4.27 -12.22
CA PRO A 43 3.19 2.89 -12.20
C PRO A 43 4.63 2.75 -11.67
N ARG A 44 5.34 3.87 -11.48
CA ARG A 44 6.71 3.95 -10.97
C ARG A 44 6.91 5.22 -10.14
N PRO A 45 7.98 5.32 -9.33
CA PRO A 45 8.39 6.58 -8.74
C PRO A 45 8.48 7.71 -9.77
N VAL A 46 7.91 8.85 -9.41
CA VAL A 46 8.05 10.13 -10.12
C VAL A 46 8.72 11.19 -9.25
N ARG A 47 8.81 10.94 -7.94
CA ARG A 47 9.47 11.78 -6.94
C ARG A 47 10.06 10.91 -5.84
N VAL A 48 11.01 11.46 -5.10
CA VAL A 48 11.68 10.81 -3.96
C VAL A 48 11.80 11.80 -2.80
N GLN A 49 11.90 11.32 -1.56
CA GLN A 49 12.25 12.20 -0.44
C GLN A 49 13.77 12.41 -0.39
N LYS A 50 14.22 13.66 -0.44
CA LYS A 50 15.61 14.07 -0.18
C LYS A 50 15.63 15.09 0.94
N SER A 51 16.40 14.83 1.99
CA SER A 51 16.58 15.73 3.15
C SER A 51 15.26 16.20 3.80
N GLY A 52 14.24 15.35 3.84
CA GLY A 52 12.92 15.66 4.41
C GLY A 52 11.95 16.41 3.48
N ALA A 53 12.30 16.61 2.21
CA ALA A 53 11.43 17.23 1.21
C ALA A 53 11.25 16.36 -0.04
N TRP A 54 10.10 16.48 -0.70
CA TRP A 54 9.85 15.81 -1.98
C TRP A 54 10.61 16.49 -3.13
N ALA A 55 11.37 15.71 -3.89
CA ALA A 55 12.04 16.15 -5.11
C ALA A 55 11.55 15.31 -6.30
N TRP A 56 11.12 15.97 -7.38
CA TRP A 56 10.76 15.31 -8.63
C TRP A 56 11.99 14.65 -9.27
N ILE A 57 11.79 13.47 -9.85
CA ILE A 57 12.84 12.72 -10.54
C ILE A 57 13.27 13.48 -11.80
N ASP A 58 14.57 13.75 -11.89
CA ASP A 58 15.26 14.38 -13.00
C ASP A 58 16.53 13.55 -13.26
N THR A 59 16.43 12.69 -14.27
CA THR A 59 17.48 11.75 -14.69
C THR A 59 18.64 12.44 -15.42
N THR A 60 18.58 13.76 -15.66
CA THR A 60 19.64 14.50 -16.37
C THR A 60 20.98 14.30 -15.69
N LEU A 61 21.95 13.79 -16.44
CA LEU A 61 23.31 13.56 -15.97
C LEU A 61 24.11 14.85 -15.92
N VAL A 62 24.67 15.14 -14.76
CA VAL A 62 25.55 16.28 -14.49
C VAL A 62 26.89 15.80 -13.92
N LYS A 63 27.94 16.61 -14.07
CA LYS A 63 29.22 16.35 -13.41
C LYS A 63 29.21 16.98 -12.03
N GLN A 64 29.44 16.16 -11.01
CA GLN A 64 29.44 16.57 -9.62
C GLN A 64 30.51 15.78 -8.84
N ASP A 65 31.29 16.48 -8.02
CA ASP A 65 32.28 15.90 -7.10
C ASP A 65 33.27 14.92 -7.77
N GLY A 66 33.69 15.24 -9.00
CA GLY A 66 34.60 14.41 -9.80
C GLY A 66 33.94 13.22 -10.51
N THR A 67 32.65 12.97 -10.29
CA THR A 67 31.87 11.89 -10.91
C THR A 67 30.78 12.44 -11.84
N ILE A 68 30.03 11.56 -12.50
CA ILE A 68 28.80 11.90 -13.21
C ILE A 68 27.62 11.30 -12.44
N LYS A 69 26.60 12.09 -12.15
CA LYS A 69 25.39 11.66 -11.42
C LYS A 69 24.12 12.21 -12.08
N PRO A 70 22.98 11.52 -12.03
CA PRO A 70 21.69 12.16 -12.29
C PRO A 70 21.37 13.13 -11.15
N LYS A 71 20.61 14.20 -11.42
CA LYS A 71 20.21 15.16 -10.38
C LYS A 71 19.32 14.52 -9.32
N VAL A 72 18.28 13.79 -9.74
CA VAL A 72 17.30 13.15 -8.83
C VAL A 72 16.79 11.83 -9.43
N ILE A 73 17.06 10.72 -8.76
CA ILE A 73 16.46 9.40 -8.98
C ILE A 73 16.23 8.72 -7.62
N LYS A 74 15.61 7.53 -7.58
CA LYS A 74 15.65 6.64 -6.42
C LYS A 74 17.00 5.91 -6.34
N GLY A 75 17.59 5.87 -5.14
CA GLY A 75 18.96 5.43 -4.91
C GLY A 75 20.02 6.49 -5.26
N ASP A 76 21.30 6.16 -5.11
CA ASP A 76 22.43 6.97 -5.59
C ASP A 76 23.13 6.25 -6.76
N LEU A 77 23.22 6.92 -7.91
CA LEU A 77 23.91 6.44 -9.10
C LEU A 77 25.10 7.34 -9.41
N SER A 78 26.28 6.73 -9.53
CA SER A 78 27.52 7.41 -9.92
C SER A 78 28.15 6.70 -11.12
N LEU A 79 28.50 7.46 -12.17
CA LEU A 79 29.18 6.99 -13.37
C LEU A 79 30.61 7.54 -13.45
N SER A 80 31.51 6.78 -14.07
CA SER A 80 32.90 7.19 -14.29
C SER A 80 33.01 8.45 -15.18
N PRO A 81 33.83 9.47 -14.81
CA PRO A 81 34.13 10.60 -15.68
C PRO A 81 35.00 10.25 -16.90
N GLY A 82 35.48 9.00 -16.98
CA GLY A 82 36.42 8.48 -17.98
C GLY A 82 37.86 8.47 -17.46
N ASP A 83 38.33 7.30 -17.04
CA ASP A 83 39.73 6.99 -16.71
C ASP A 83 40.01 5.46 -16.75
N ARG A 84 41.23 5.05 -16.37
CA ARG A 84 41.70 3.64 -16.45
C ARG A 84 41.47 2.82 -15.17
N THR A 85 41.02 3.42 -14.07
CA THR A 85 41.05 2.77 -12.74
C THR A 85 39.86 3.20 -11.88
N GLY A 86 38.69 2.64 -12.16
CA GLY A 86 37.47 2.87 -11.38
C GLY A 86 36.33 1.95 -11.82
N ALA A 87 35.23 1.95 -11.06
CA ALA A 87 33.98 1.35 -11.49
C ALA A 87 33.35 2.19 -12.61
N LEU A 88 32.73 1.54 -13.59
CA LEU A 88 31.92 2.18 -14.63
C LEU A 88 30.69 2.85 -14.00
N THR A 89 29.97 2.06 -13.19
CA THR A 89 28.76 2.43 -12.48
C THR A 89 28.90 1.95 -11.05
N THR A 90 28.57 2.82 -10.10
CA THR A 90 28.25 2.42 -8.72
C THR A 90 26.82 2.85 -8.46
N PHE A 91 25.98 1.91 -8.02
CA PHE A 91 24.59 2.15 -7.69
C PHE A 91 24.30 1.66 -6.28
N ALA A 92 23.71 2.51 -5.45
CA ALA A 92 23.31 2.22 -4.09
C ALA A 92 21.78 2.30 -3.97
N PRO A 93 21.06 1.16 -3.91
CA PRO A 93 19.62 1.14 -3.65
C PRO A 93 19.28 1.78 -2.30
N THR A 94 20.11 1.49 -1.29
CA THR A 94 19.99 1.98 0.09
C THR A 94 21.36 2.43 0.61
N SER A 95 21.42 3.11 1.76
CA SER A 95 22.68 3.54 2.38
C SER A 95 23.58 2.38 2.86
N LYS A 96 23.04 1.15 2.96
CA LYS A 96 23.75 -0.04 3.43
C LYS A 96 24.29 -0.91 2.28
N GLN A 97 23.64 -0.87 1.13
CA GLN A 97 23.85 -1.75 -0.01
C GLN A 97 24.44 -1.02 -1.22
N THR A 98 25.41 -1.63 -1.91
CA THR A 98 25.99 -1.04 -3.13
C THR A 98 26.33 -2.12 -4.15
N LEU A 99 26.04 -1.85 -5.43
CA LEU A 99 26.45 -2.65 -6.58
C LEU A 99 27.34 -1.82 -7.49
N ALA A 100 28.57 -2.28 -7.73
CA ALA A 100 29.53 -1.66 -8.64
C ALA A 100 29.79 -2.57 -9.84
N LEU A 101 29.61 -2.04 -11.05
CA LEU A 101 30.05 -2.69 -12.29
C LEU A 101 31.37 -2.05 -12.74
N SER A 102 32.34 -2.86 -13.12
CA SER A 102 33.61 -2.40 -13.69
C SER A 102 33.75 -2.88 -15.12
N TRP A 103 34.11 -1.97 -16.02
CA TRP A 103 34.33 -2.26 -17.43
C TRP A 103 35.69 -2.94 -17.64
N PRO A 104 35.83 -3.93 -18.56
CA PRO A 104 37.07 -4.68 -18.74
C PRO A 104 38.22 -3.88 -19.38
N THR A 105 37.92 -2.72 -19.98
CA THR A 105 38.88 -1.82 -20.63
C THR A 105 38.83 -0.43 -20.00
N GLY A 106 39.89 0.36 -20.19
CA GLY A 106 39.90 1.76 -19.71
C GLY A 106 38.83 2.59 -20.41
N LEU A 107 38.07 3.37 -19.63
CA LEU A 107 36.93 4.11 -20.14
C LEU A 107 37.37 5.45 -20.76
N PRO A 108 36.87 5.79 -21.96
CA PRO A 108 37.05 7.12 -22.53
C PRO A 108 36.17 8.14 -21.77
N LYS A 109 36.47 9.44 -21.92
CA LYS A 109 35.61 10.51 -21.39
C LYS A 109 34.24 10.48 -22.11
N PRO A 110 33.11 10.33 -21.41
CA PRO A 110 31.81 10.21 -22.05
C PRO A 110 31.28 11.54 -22.57
N ARG A 111 30.45 11.47 -23.63
CA ARG A 111 29.52 12.54 -24.02
C ARG A 111 28.26 12.42 -23.17
N LEU A 112 27.78 13.52 -22.61
CA LEU A 112 26.53 13.58 -21.84
C LEU A 112 25.43 14.23 -22.67
N GLU A 113 24.24 13.63 -22.63
CA GLU A 113 23.07 14.06 -23.40
C GLU A 113 21.81 13.64 -22.64
N GLY A 114 21.14 14.58 -21.98
CA GLY A 114 20.02 14.29 -21.07
C GLY A 114 20.43 13.28 -19.99
N SER A 115 19.74 12.14 -19.96
CA SER A 115 20.00 11.00 -19.06
C SER A 115 21.11 10.05 -19.53
N ARG A 116 21.71 10.28 -20.70
CA ARG A 116 22.63 9.34 -21.37
C ARG A 116 24.09 9.77 -21.24
N ALA A 117 24.97 8.82 -20.92
CA ALA A 117 26.42 8.92 -21.00
C ALA A 117 26.97 7.94 -22.05
N THR A 118 27.47 8.45 -23.17
CA THR A 118 28.06 7.65 -24.25
C THR A 118 29.59 7.63 -24.15
N TYR A 119 30.13 6.45 -23.86
CA TYR A 119 31.55 6.12 -23.85
C TYR A 119 31.92 5.53 -25.23
N ALA A 120 32.42 6.39 -26.12
CA ALA A 120 32.65 6.03 -27.52
C ALA A 120 33.76 4.96 -27.67
N ASP A 121 33.51 3.91 -28.46
CA ASP A 121 34.47 2.81 -28.72
C ASP A 121 34.92 2.01 -27.47
N ALA A 122 34.22 2.15 -26.33
CA ALA A 122 34.57 1.49 -25.08
C ALA A 122 34.46 -0.05 -25.13
N ALA A 123 33.54 -0.58 -25.95
CA ALA A 123 33.42 -2.02 -26.21
C ALA A 123 34.34 -2.51 -27.34
N GLY A 124 35.16 -1.62 -27.90
CA GLY A 124 36.05 -1.86 -29.04
C GLY A 124 35.75 -0.91 -30.22
N PRO A 125 36.60 -0.89 -31.27
CA PRO A 125 36.41 -0.03 -32.42
C PRO A 125 35.06 -0.26 -33.11
N GLY A 126 34.27 0.81 -33.24
CA GLY A 126 32.90 0.78 -33.75
C GLY A 126 31.82 0.41 -32.72
N ALA A 127 32.15 0.15 -31.46
CA ALA A 127 31.23 -0.35 -30.45
C ALA A 127 31.20 0.56 -29.19
N ASP A 128 30.11 1.31 -29.05
CA ASP A 128 29.92 2.25 -27.94
C ASP A 128 29.31 1.55 -26.73
N LEU A 129 29.67 2.02 -25.53
CA LEU A 129 28.92 1.77 -24.32
C LEU A 129 28.08 3.01 -24.02
N VAL A 130 26.77 2.85 -23.85
CA VAL A 130 25.87 3.93 -23.42
C VAL A 130 25.24 3.55 -22.10
N VAL A 131 25.36 4.40 -21.09
CA VAL A 131 24.64 4.25 -19.81
C VAL A 131 23.52 5.27 -19.78
N THR A 132 22.28 4.82 -19.58
CA THR A 132 21.09 5.67 -19.44
C THR A 132 20.64 5.65 -17.98
N ALA A 133 20.58 6.79 -17.31
CA ALA A 133 19.99 6.88 -15.98
C ALA A 133 18.46 6.75 -16.06
N LEU A 134 17.89 5.90 -15.20
CA LEU A 134 16.46 5.66 -15.08
C LEU A 134 15.95 6.19 -13.72
N ALA A 135 14.64 6.36 -13.60
CA ALA A 135 14.00 6.81 -12.36
C ALA A 135 14.36 5.97 -11.13
N THR A 136 14.61 4.67 -11.34
CA THR A 136 14.83 3.63 -10.32
C THR A 136 16.05 2.75 -10.65
N GLY A 137 17.08 3.32 -11.27
CA GLY A 137 18.30 2.57 -11.61
C GLY A 137 19.00 3.09 -12.86
N PHE A 138 19.48 2.17 -13.70
CA PHE A 138 20.18 2.50 -14.94
C PHE A 138 20.07 1.38 -15.98
N ARG A 139 20.09 1.74 -17.26
CA ARG A 139 20.30 0.82 -18.38
C ARG A 139 21.73 0.96 -18.89
N TYR A 140 22.34 -0.14 -19.30
CA TYR A 140 23.57 -0.12 -20.08
C TYR A 140 23.33 -0.82 -21.43
N ASP A 141 23.67 -0.10 -22.49
CA ASP A 141 23.45 -0.49 -23.87
C ASP A 141 24.83 -0.58 -24.54
N VAL A 142 25.15 -1.68 -25.22
CA VAL A 142 26.35 -1.75 -26.07
C VAL A 142 25.93 -1.64 -27.53
N VAL A 143 26.20 -0.48 -28.13
CA VAL A 143 25.76 -0.12 -29.47
C VAL A 143 26.87 -0.40 -30.48
N LEU A 144 26.73 -1.51 -31.20
CA LEU A 144 27.60 -1.87 -32.31
C LEU A 144 27.18 -1.03 -33.51
N ARG A 145 27.99 -0.03 -33.88
CA ARG A 145 27.72 0.85 -35.05
C ARG A 145 28.02 0.16 -36.38
N ASN A 146 28.89 -0.85 -36.35
CA ASN A 146 29.32 -1.63 -37.51
C ASN A 146 29.37 -3.12 -37.15
N ARG A 147 29.35 -3.97 -38.18
CA ARG A 147 29.51 -5.42 -38.02
C ARG A 147 30.86 -5.74 -37.35
N PRO A 148 30.89 -6.52 -36.24
CA PRO A 148 32.12 -6.78 -35.52
C PRO A 148 33.01 -7.76 -36.32
N VAL A 149 34.32 -7.45 -36.36
CA VAL A 149 35.32 -8.25 -37.09
C VAL A 149 35.87 -9.46 -36.30
N LYS A 150 35.38 -9.65 -35.08
CA LYS A 150 35.71 -10.75 -34.15
C LYS A 150 34.46 -11.12 -33.36
N VAL A 151 34.42 -12.35 -32.84
CA VAL A 151 33.41 -12.73 -31.82
C VAL A 151 33.52 -11.78 -30.63
N LEU A 152 32.38 -11.22 -30.23
CA LEU A 152 32.29 -10.29 -29.10
C LEU A 152 31.97 -11.08 -27.83
N GLU A 153 32.88 -11.04 -26.85
CA GLU A 153 32.60 -11.48 -25.48
C GLU A 153 32.79 -10.31 -24.53
N LEU A 154 31.78 -10.00 -23.71
CA LEU A 154 31.86 -8.97 -22.69
C LEU A 154 31.93 -9.61 -21.31
N LYS A 155 32.97 -9.27 -20.54
CA LYS A 155 33.21 -9.74 -19.18
C LYS A 155 33.19 -8.54 -18.23
N ILE A 156 32.01 -8.26 -17.67
CA ILE A 156 31.75 -7.11 -16.80
C ILE A 156 31.96 -7.59 -15.36
N SER A 157 32.94 -7.02 -14.65
CA SER A 157 33.16 -7.40 -13.25
C SER A 157 32.10 -6.76 -12.36
N VAL A 158 31.53 -7.55 -11.46
CA VAL A 158 30.46 -7.15 -10.54
C VAL A 158 30.98 -7.29 -9.11
N GLN A 159 30.86 -6.21 -8.34
CA GLN A 159 31.25 -6.14 -6.93
C GLN A 159 30.08 -5.59 -6.13
N GLY A 160 29.56 -6.38 -5.20
CA GLY A 160 28.47 -5.99 -4.33
C GLY A 160 28.88 -5.92 -2.87
N LYS A 161 28.22 -5.05 -2.11
CA LYS A 161 28.25 -5.01 -0.65
C LYS A 161 26.82 -5.20 -0.16
N GLY A 162 26.55 -6.32 0.51
CA GLY A 162 25.20 -6.75 0.87
C GLY A 162 24.29 -7.02 -0.33
N LEU A 163 24.89 -7.26 -1.50
CA LEU A 163 24.23 -7.53 -2.78
C LEU A 163 25.08 -8.51 -3.60
N ALA A 164 24.42 -9.38 -4.38
CA ALA A 164 25.04 -10.26 -5.36
C ALA A 164 24.19 -10.35 -6.63
N LEU A 165 24.81 -10.59 -7.79
CA LEU A 165 24.12 -10.89 -9.05
C LEU A 165 23.88 -12.39 -9.16
N ARG A 166 22.70 -12.81 -9.63
CA ARG A 166 22.33 -14.22 -9.85
C ARG A 166 21.53 -14.35 -11.15
N LYS A 167 21.78 -15.41 -11.93
CA LYS A 167 20.88 -15.81 -13.03
C LYS A 167 19.80 -16.72 -12.44
N ALA A 168 18.54 -16.38 -12.68
CA ALA A 168 17.39 -17.16 -12.23
C ALA A 168 17.06 -18.31 -13.21
N PRO A 169 16.27 -19.32 -12.80
CA PRO A 169 15.87 -20.42 -13.68
C PRO A 169 15.08 -19.97 -14.92
N ASP A 170 14.45 -18.80 -14.84
CA ASP A 170 13.69 -18.14 -15.91
C ASP A 170 14.55 -17.29 -16.87
N GLY A 171 15.87 -17.46 -16.86
CA GLY A 171 16.81 -16.73 -17.74
C GLY A 171 17.23 -15.36 -17.20
N ARG A 172 16.40 -14.70 -16.38
CA ARG A 172 16.60 -13.30 -15.96
C ARG A 172 17.80 -13.14 -15.03
N LEU A 173 18.40 -11.96 -15.07
CA LEU A 173 19.41 -11.53 -14.10
C LEU A 173 18.71 -10.83 -12.93
N ARG A 174 19.07 -11.20 -11.71
CA ARG A 174 18.53 -10.60 -10.48
C ARG A 174 19.67 -10.16 -9.58
N VAL A 175 19.54 -9.00 -8.98
CA VAL A 175 20.39 -8.56 -7.87
C VAL A 175 19.67 -8.99 -6.59
N ILE A 176 20.32 -9.79 -5.76
CA ILE A 176 19.79 -10.31 -4.50
C ILE A 176 20.56 -9.73 -3.30
N ASP A 177 19.91 -9.62 -2.14
CA ASP A 177 20.58 -9.31 -0.87
C ASP A 177 21.13 -10.57 -0.18
N ASP A 178 21.79 -10.38 0.98
CA ASP A 178 22.35 -11.46 1.79
C ASP A 178 21.26 -12.43 2.36
N GLY A 179 19.97 -12.09 2.22
CA GLY A 179 18.81 -12.90 2.58
C GLY A 179 18.09 -13.51 1.37
N ASP A 180 18.74 -13.60 0.20
CA ASP A 180 18.21 -14.09 -1.08
C ASP A 180 16.98 -13.30 -1.62
N ARG A 181 16.69 -12.10 -1.09
CA ARG A 181 15.59 -11.24 -1.59
C ARG A 181 16.02 -10.50 -2.84
N ASN A 182 15.18 -10.47 -3.86
CA ASN A 182 15.46 -9.72 -5.09
C ASN A 182 15.34 -8.21 -4.81
N ILE A 183 16.41 -7.47 -5.03
CA ILE A 183 16.51 -6.01 -4.89
C ILE A 183 16.44 -5.31 -6.25
N ALA A 184 16.84 -5.98 -7.34
CA ALA A 184 16.65 -5.51 -8.70
C ALA A 184 16.43 -6.67 -9.66
N ILE A 185 15.65 -6.42 -10.71
CA ILE A 185 15.45 -7.37 -11.81
C ILE A 185 15.93 -6.71 -13.11
N ALA A 186 16.67 -7.48 -13.89
CA ALA A 186 17.05 -7.14 -15.24
C ALA A 186 16.40 -8.17 -16.20
N PRO A 187 15.80 -7.74 -17.32
CA PRO A 187 15.39 -8.68 -18.37
C PRO A 187 16.61 -9.46 -18.89
N GLU A 188 16.38 -10.60 -19.52
CA GLU A 188 17.47 -11.28 -20.23
C GLU A 188 17.97 -10.35 -21.36
N PRO A 189 19.28 -10.08 -21.45
CA PRO A 189 19.81 -9.24 -22.53
C PRO A 189 19.54 -9.81 -23.91
N LEU A 190 19.20 -8.94 -24.87
CA LEU A 190 18.87 -9.30 -26.24
C LEU A 190 19.58 -8.37 -27.25
N LEU A 191 19.69 -8.83 -28.50
CA LEU A 191 20.19 -8.05 -29.63
C LEU A 191 19.03 -7.36 -30.35
N ARG A 192 19.00 -6.03 -30.27
CA ARG A 192 18.03 -5.17 -30.95
C ARG A 192 18.70 -4.48 -32.13
N GLY A 193 18.42 -4.93 -33.35
CA GLY A 193 18.86 -4.27 -34.59
C GLY A 193 18.17 -2.93 -34.83
N THR A 194 18.59 -2.19 -35.87
CA THR A 194 17.93 -0.92 -36.21
C THR A 194 16.57 -1.17 -36.83
N GLU A 195 15.50 -0.92 -36.08
CA GLU A 195 14.14 -0.92 -36.64
C GLU A 195 13.96 0.26 -37.59
N THR A 196 13.36 -0.01 -38.76
CA THR A 196 12.63 1.01 -39.52
C THR A 196 11.16 0.64 -39.50
N ALA A 197 10.26 1.62 -39.61
CA ALA A 197 8.80 1.39 -39.67
C ALA A 197 8.31 0.52 -40.86
N LYS A 198 9.24 0.00 -41.68
CA LYS A 198 8.97 -0.95 -42.77
C LYS A 198 9.55 -2.35 -42.54
N ASN A 199 10.48 -2.53 -41.60
CA ASN A 199 11.18 -3.78 -41.34
C ASN A 199 11.39 -3.96 -39.82
N ARG A 200 10.30 -4.29 -39.13
CA ARG A 200 10.30 -4.76 -37.73
C ARG A 200 10.33 -6.29 -37.61
N SER A 201 10.63 -6.99 -38.71
CA SER A 201 10.63 -8.46 -38.81
C SER A 201 11.99 -9.09 -38.52
N ALA A 202 12.96 -8.33 -38.01
CA ALA A 202 14.20 -8.91 -37.50
C ALA A 202 13.92 -9.46 -36.10
N GLU A 203 13.83 -10.78 -35.97
CA GLU A 203 13.80 -11.44 -34.65
C GLU A 203 14.94 -10.91 -33.77
N ALA A 204 14.69 -10.70 -32.48
CA ALA A 204 15.75 -10.27 -31.58
C ALA A 204 16.78 -11.40 -31.42
N GLY A 205 18.04 -11.13 -31.79
CA GLY A 205 19.11 -12.11 -31.63
C GLY A 205 19.36 -12.40 -30.16
N THR A 206 19.72 -13.64 -29.83
CA THR A 206 19.96 -14.04 -28.44
C THR A 206 21.31 -13.54 -27.92
N VAL A 207 21.42 -13.43 -26.59
CA VAL A 207 22.69 -13.18 -25.90
C VAL A 207 22.84 -14.26 -24.83
N GLU A 208 23.78 -15.19 -24.99
CA GLU A 208 24.10 -16.17 -23.95
C GLU A 208 24.65 -15.39 -22.73
N THR A 209 23.94 -15.50 -21.60
CA THR A 209 24.28 -14.81 -20.35
C THR A 209 24.63 -15.79 -19.23
N ALA A 210 25.72 -15.51 -18.52
CA ALA A 210 26.17 -16.28 -17.38
C ALA A 210 26.76 -15.39 -16.27
N VAL A 211 26.53 -15.75 -15.02
CA VAL A 211 27.19 -15.13 -13.86
C VAL A 211 28.28 -16.08 -13.36
N LEU A 212 29.54 -15.71 -13.56
CA LEU A 212 30.70 -16.47 -13.13
C LEU A 212 31.17 -15.95 -11.76
N THR A 213 31.35 -16.85 -10.79
CA THR A 213 31.86 -16.50 -9.46
C THR A 213 33.20 -17.20 -9.23
N ALA A 214 34.26 -16.43 -8.98
CA ALA A 214 35.60 -16.95 -8.69
C ALA A 214 36.27 -16.13 -7.58
N SER A 215 36.79 -16.80 -6.55
CA SER A 215 37.47 -16.17 -5.40
C SER A 215 36.68 -15.00 -4.78
N GLY A 216 35.36 -15.15 -4.63
CA GLY A 216 34.46 -14.14 -4.08
C GLY A 216 34.16 -12.95 -5.00
N LYS A 217 34.66 -12.92 -6.24
CA LYS A 217 34.34 -11.90 -7.24
C LYS A 217 33.37 -12.45 -8.28
N GLN A 218 32.38 -11.65 -8.64
CA GLN A 218 31.41 -11.99 -9.68
C GLN A 218 31.80 -11.33 -11.02
N THR A 219 31.47 -11.99 -12.11
CA THR A 219 31.62 -11.49 -13.48
C THR A 219 30.37 -11.84 -14.27
N LEU A 220 29.69 -10.84 -14.82
CA LEU A 220 28.65 -11.02 -15.81
C LEU A 220 29.31 -11.22 -17.18
N LEU A 221 29.08 -12.40 -17.76
CA LEU A 221 29.48 -12.76 -19.12
C LEU A 221 28.28 -12.55 -20.04
N LEU A 222 28.47 -11.75 -21.09
CA LEU A 222 27.51 -11.59 -22.20
C LEU A 222 28.18 -12.05 -23.49
N LYS A 223 27.51 -12.94 -24.21
CA LYS A 223 27.92 -13.45 -25.53
C LYS A 223 26.77 -13.30 -26.53
N PRO A 224 26.73 -12.21 -27.28
CA PRO A 224 25.88 -12.05 -28.45
C PRO A 224 25.98 -13.25 -29.41
N ASP A 225 24.86 -13.67 -29.99
CA ASP A 225 24.87 -14.68 -31.05
C ASP A 225 25.74 -14.22 -32.25
N PRO A 226 26.87 -14.92 -32.55
CA PRO A 226 27.71 -14.57 -33.68
C PRO A 226 27.03 -14.84 -35.03
N ALA A 227 26.03 -15.72 -35.11
CA ALA A 227 25.28 -15.96 -36.35
C ALA A 227 24.41 -14.75 -36.70
N TYR A 228 23.58 -14.28 -35.77
CA TYR A 228 22.82 -13.04 -35.92
C TYR A 228 23.71 -11.83 -36.27
N LEU A 229 24.84 -11.67 -35.59
CA LEU A 229 25.78 -10.59 -35.87
C LEU A 229 26.53 -10.74 -37.20
N ALA A 230 26.61 -11.94 -37.77
CA ALA A 230 27.24 -12.21 -39.07
C ALA A 230 26.25 -12.22 -40.25
N ASP A 231 24.95 -12.36 -40.02
CA ASP A 231 23.92 -12.42 -41.07
C ASP A 231 23.92 -11.13 -41.93
N PRO A 232 24.08 -11.23 -43.26
CA PRO A 232 23.97 -10.11 -44.19
C PRO A 232 22.68 -9.27 -44.08
N ALA A 233 21.58 -9.86 -43.62
CA ALA A 233 20.30 -9.18 -43.41
C ALA A 233 20.28 -8.27 -42.16
N THR A 234 21.18 -8.49 -41.19
CA THR A 234 21.24 -7.71 -39.95
C THR A 234 21.65 -6.26 -40.22
N LEU A 235 20.74 -5.33 -39.91
CA LEU A 235 20.93 -3.89 -40.08
C LEU A 235 21.58 -3.26 -38.84
N TYR A 236 22.67 -2.53 -39.06
CA TYR A 236 23.43 -1.83 -38.03
C TYR A 236 23.06 -0.34 -37.96
N PRO A 237 23.04 0.29 -36.77
CA PRO A 237 23.52 -0.23 -35.48
C PRO A 237 22.69 -1.36 -34.85
N VAL A 238 23.38 -2.30 -34.20
CA VAL A 238 22.80 -3.36 -33.37
C VAL A 238 23.14 -3.07 -31.90
N THR A 239 22.16 -3.14 -31.01
CA THR A 239 22.32 -2.86 -29.59
C THR A 239 22.18 -4.13 -28.77
N ILE A 240 23.16 -4.42 -27.92
CA ILE A 240 23.00 -5.36 -26.78
C ILE A 240 22.37 -4.55 -25.66
N GLN A 241 21.10 -4.80 -25.37
CA GLN A 241 20.34 -4.04 -24.38
C GLN A 241 20.31 -4.78 -23.03
N SER A 242 20.53 -4.07 -21.92
CA SER A 242 20.33 -4.61 -20.58
C SER A 242 20.02 -3.51 -19.55
N ALA A 243 18.81 -3.58 -18.97
CA ALA A 243 18.35 -2.65 -17.94
C ALA A 243 18.53 -3.23 -16.53
N PHE A 244 18.93 -2.40 -15.56
CA PHE A 244 18.84 -2.68 -14.13
C PHE A 244 17.87 -1.68 -13.48
N SER A 245 16.70 -2.15 -13.04
CA SER A 245 15.78 -1.37 -12.20
C SER A 245 15.56 -2.07 -10.86
N ILE A 246 15.58 -1.30 -9.76
CA ILE A 246 15.23 -1.82 -8.43
C ILE A 246 13.73 -2.01 -8.24
N ILE A 247 12.91 -1.27 -8.98
CA ILE A 247 11.46 -1.44 -8.96
C ILE A 247 11.05 -1.98 -10.32
N PRO A 248 10.40 -3.15 -10.41
CA PRO A 248 9.72 -3.54 -11.63
C PRO A 248 8.61 -2.52 -11.88
N THR A 249 8.83 -1.70 -12.90
CA THR A 249 7.80 -0.93 -13.59
C THR A 249 6.69 -1.88 -14.03
N ALA A 250 5.48 -1.36 -14.17
CA ALA A 250 4.28 -2.18 -14.32
C ALA A 250 3.58 -1.95 -15.67
N ASP A 251 4.36 -1.67 -16.70
CA ASP A 251 3.93 -1.48 -18.08
C ASP A 251 4.84 -2.22 -19.07
N ALA A 252 4.25 -2.64 -20.20
CA ALA A 252 4.95 -3.29 -21.32
C ALA A 252 4.05 -3.21 -22.56
N ASP A 253 4.61 -3.25 -23.75
CA ASP A 253 3.85 -3.54 -24.97
C ASP A 253 4.30 -4.84 -25.66
N VAL A 254 3.41 -5.38 -26.48
CA VAL A 254 3.63 -6.64 -27.22
C VAL A 254 3.05 -6.49 -28.61
N TRP A 255 3.62 -7.18 -29.61
CA TRP A 255 3.19 -7.05 -31.01
C TRP A 255 3.29 -8.35 -31.81
N ASN A 256 2.42 -8.48 -32.81
CA ASN A 256 2.24 -9.72 -33.55
C ASN A 256 3.43 -10.16 -34.43
N ILE A 257 4.29 -9.22 -34.83
CA ILE A 257 5.45 -9.48 -35.71
C ILE A 257 6.73 -9.93 -34.97
N SER A 258 6.71 -10.00 -33.63
CA SER A 258 7.76 -10.64 -32.83
C SER A 258 7.08 -11.35 -31.65
N PRO A 259 6.35 -12.44 -31.90
CA PRO A 259 5.27 -12.86 -31.02
C PRO A 259 5.74 -13.30 -29.63
N ASP A 260 6.98 -13.78 -29.51
CA ASP A 260 7.58 -14.29 -28.28
C ASP A 260 8.51 -13.27 -27.57
N PHE A 261 8.51 -12.00 -28.01
CA PHE A 261 9.35 -10.95 -27.43
C PHE A 261 8.66 -10.21 -26.26
N PRO A 262 9.28 -10.14 -25.07
CA PRO A 262 8.79 -9.33 -23.95
C PRO A 262 9.45 -7.94 -23.92
N ASN A 263 8.68 -6.87 -24.14
CA ASN A 263 9.20 -5.48 -24.16
C ASN A 263 8.89 -4.69 -22.87
N GLY A 264 9.15 -5.29 -21.70
CA GLY A 264 8.98 -4.65 -20.39
C GLY A 264 10.11 -3.68 -19.99
N ASP A 265 11.06 -3.36 -20.87
CA ASP A 265 12.15 -2.41 -20.66
C ASP A 265 12.32 -1.37 -21.80
N GLY A 266 11.35 -1.34 -22.71
CA GLY A 266 11.30 -0.39 -23.82
C GLY A 266 10.91 1.01 -23.34
N SER A 267 11.49 2.06 -23.94
CA SER A 267 11.18 3.45 -23.55
C SER A 267 9.82 3.96 -24.08
N THR A 268 9.08 3.16 -24.84
CA THR A 268 7.78 3.55 -25.43
C THR A 268 6.81 2.39 -25.47
N LEU A 269 5.54 2.69 -25.31
CA LEU A 269 4.41 1.77 -25.47
C LEU A 269 3.67 2.09 -26.78
N LYS A 270 3.42 1.09 -27.63
CA LYS A 270 2.53 1.21 -28.80
C LYS A 270 1.23 0.42 -28.61
N ALA A 271 0.11 1.06 -28.95
CA ALA A 271 -1.20 0.42 -28.98
C ALA A 271 -1.88 0.62 -30.33
N GLY A 272 -2.50 -0.43 -30.87
CA GLY A 272 -3.30 -0.39 -32.10
C GLY A 272 -2.59 -0.97 -33.33
N THR A 273 -3.05 -0.60 -34.52
CA THR A 273 -2.70 -1.28 -35.79
C THR A 273 -2.10 -0.30 -36.81
N GLU A 274 -0.95 -0.64 -37.39
CA GLU A 274 -0.21 0.22 -38.34
C GLU A 274 -0.76 0.09 -39.78
N SER A 275 -0.06 0.71 -40.75
CA SER A 275 -0.46 0.68 -42.17
C SER A 275 -0.31 -0.70 -42.81
N ASP A 276 0.70 -1.46 -42.41
CA ASP A 276 1.01 -2.81 -42.89
C ASP A 276 0.10 -3.89 -42.25
N GLY A 277 -0.56 -3.57 -41.14
CA GLY A 277 -1.36 -4.51 -40.35
C GLY A 277 -0.62 -5.17 -39.19
N SER A 278 0.64 -4.79 -38.94
CA SER A 278 1.26 -5.04 -37.64
C SER A 278 0.39 -4.42 -36.54
N THR A 279 0.26 -5.14 -35.42
CA THR A 279 -0.64 -4.78 -34.33
C THR A 279 0.09 -4.91 -33.00
N SER A 280 -0.04 -3.89 -32.18
CA SER A 280 0.54 -3.79 -30.84
C SER A 280 -0.53 -3.59 -29.78
N ARG A 281 -0.27 -4.08 -28.57
CA ARG A 281 -1.09 -3.88 -27.37
C ARG A 281 -0.19 -3.41 -26.24
N ALA A 282 -0.57 -2.34 -25.55
CA ALA A 282 0.15 -1.84 -24.39
C ALA A 282 -0.60 -2.21 -23.10
N TYR A 283 0.10 -2.82 -22.16
CA TYR A 283 -0.40 -3.22 -20.86
C TYR A 283 0.10 -2.25 -19.79
N LEU A 284 -0.77 -1.87 -18.86
CA LEU A 284 -0.48 -0.97 -17.75
C LEU A 284 -1.03 -1.57 -16.46
N LYS A 285 -0.30 -1.51 -15.35
CA LYS A 285 -0.83 -1.79 -14.02
C LYS A 285 -0.40 -0.70 -13.05
N PHE A 286 -1.34 -0.25 -12.25
CA PHE A 286 -1.16 0.74 -11.19
C PHE A 286 -1.47 0.06 -9.86
N ASP A 287 -0.94 0.60 -8.75
CA ASP A 287 -1.55 0.30 -7.46
C ASP A 287 -2.86 1.09 -7.32
N MET A 288 -3.96 0.35 -7.18
CA MET A 288 -5.31 0.91 -7.08
C MET A 288 -5.81 0.95 -5.63
N SER A 289 -4.98 0.55 -4.66
CA SER A 289 -5.32 0.65 -3.24
C SER A 289 -5.73 2.05 -2.76
N PRO A 290 -5.24 3.18 -3.32
CA PRO A 290 -5.75 4.52 -2.98
C PRO A 290 -7.24 4.74 -3.23
N LEU A 291 -7.89 3.88 -4.03
CA LEU A 291 -9.31 4.00 -4.38
C LEU A 291 -10.23 3.10 -3.54
N ALA A 292 -9.67 2.10 -2.85
CA ALA A 292 -10.48 1.13 -2.11
C ALA A 292 -11.17 1.76 -0.89
N GLY A 293 -12.44 1.41 -0.67
CA GLY A 293 -13.26 1.99 0.39
C GLY A 293 -13.50 3.50 0.26
N GLN A 294 -13.30 4.12 -0.92
CA GLN A 294 -13.55 5.55 -1.16
C GLN A 294 -14.81 5.77 -2.03
N GLN A 295 -15.51 6.89 -1.81
CA GLN A 295 -16.61 7.30 -2.69
C GLN A 295 -16.06 7.96 -3.97
N ILE A 296 -15.80 7.11 -4.97
CA ILE A 296 -15.21 7.50 -6.27
C ILE A 296 -16.22 8.29 -7.12
N GLY A 297 -15.98 9.58 -7.33
CA GLY A 297 -16.75 10.42 -8.26
C GLY A 297 -16.28 10.29 -9.71
N ASN A 298 -14.97 10.39 -9.96
CA ASN A 298 -14.36 10.26 -11.29
C ASN A 298 -13.00 9.56 -11.21
N VAL A 299 -12.66 8.75 -12.22
CA VAL A 299 -11.29 8.27 -12.46
C VAL A 299 -10.94 8.41 -13.93
N THR A 300 -9.82 9.08 -14.21
CA THR A 300 -9.30 9.32 -15.55
C THR A 300 -7.88 8.76 -15.67
N LEU A 301 -7.66 7.90 -16.66
CA LEU A 301 -6.33 7.50 -17.13
C LEU A 301 -5.84 8.56 -18.13
N SER A 302 -4.60 9.01 -18.00
CA SER A 302 -3.94 9.96 -18.89
C SER A 302 -2.58 9.45 -19.35
N LEU A 303 -2.32 9.47 -20.66
CA LEU A 303 -1.02 9.16 -21.26
C LEU A 303 -0.61 10.26 -22.24
N LEU A 304 0.66 10.65 -22.23
CA LEU A 304 1.22 11.57 -23.24
C LEU A 304 1.31 10.86 -24.59
N ASN A 305 0.52 11.28 -25.60
CA ASN A 305 0.65 10.75 -26.95
C ASN A 305 1.78 11.48 -27.69
N ILE A 306 2.85 10.74 -28.02
CA ILE A 306 4.05 11.27 -28.67
C ILE A 306 4.09 11.01 -30.18
N ASP A 307 3.39 9.99 -30.68
CA ASP A 307 3.31 9.67 -32.13
C ASP A 307 1.98 8.99 -32.53
N GLY A 308 1.60 9.11 -33.80
CA GLY A 308 0.34 8.59 -34.35
C GLY A 308 0.20 8.83 -35.87
N PRO A 309 -0.77 8.16 -36.54
CA PRO A 309 -0.89 8.10 -37.99
C PRO A 309 -1.27 9.44 -38.64
N SER A 310 -1.98 10.29 -37.90
CA SER A 310 -2.39 11.64 -38.31
C SER A 310 -2.88 12.41 -37.07
N CYS A 311 -3.11 13.71 -37.21
CA CYS A 311 -3.68 14.52 -36.14
C CYS A 311 -5.20 14.68 -36.26
N GLY A 312 -5.90 14.64 -35.12
CA GLY A 312 -7.31 15.01 -35.04
C GLY A 312 -7.99 14.48 -33.78
N THR A 313 -9.17 15.02 -33.48
CA THR A 313 -10.03 14.57 -32.36
C THR A 313 -10.77 13.26 -32.67
N ALA A 314 -10.84 12.86 -33.94
CA ALA A 314 -11.41 11.59 -34.39
C ALA A 314 -10.59 10.99 -35.53
N VAL A 315 -9.63 10.12 -35.19
CA VAL A 315 -8.73 9.43 -36.12
C VAL A 315 -8.95 7.92 -36.03
N SER A 316 -9.50 7.35 -37.12
CA SER A 316 -9.81 5.92 -37.25
C SER A 316 -10.71 5.41 -36.10
N ASP A 317 -10.60 4.14 -35.72
CA ASP A 317 -11.42 3.52 -34.65
C ASP A 317 -11.04 4.01 -33.24
N GLY A 318 -9.86 4.59 -33.06
CA GLY A 318 -9.35 5.02 -31.76
C GLY A 318 -8.60 3.95 -30.98
N ILE A 319 -8.17 4.28 -29.77
CA ILE A 319 -7.57 3.34 -28.82
C ILE A 319 -8.56 3.10 -27.69
N GLN A 320 -8.88 1.83 -27.47
CA GLN A 320 -9.75 1.34 -26.42
C GLN A 320 -8.93 0.83 -25.25
N VAL A 321 -9.28 1.31 -24.05
CA VAL A 321 -8.84 0.78 -22.76
C VAL A 321 -9.81 -0.31 -22.32
N ARG A 322 -9.29 -1.42 -21.80
CA ARG A 322 -10.02 -2.57 -21.26
C ARG A 322 -9.42 -3.06 -19.95
N ARG A 323 -10.22 -3.64 -19.05
CA ARG A 323 -9.72 -4.37 -17.88
C ARG A 323 -9.03 -5.67 -18.31
N VAL A 324 -7.85 -5.92 -17.75
CA VAL A 324 -7.20 -7.23 -17.77
C VAL A 324 -7.86 -8.11 -16.70
N THR A 325 -7.97 -9.42 -16.96
CA THR A 325 -8.70 -10.38 -16.12
C THR A 325 -7.86 -11.58 -15.67
N SER A 326 -6.56 -11.59 -15.96
CA SER A 326 -5.60 -12.58 -15.44
C SER A 326 -4.23 -11.97 -15.14
N ALA A 327 -3.46 -12.61 -14.28
CA ALA A 327 -2.11 -12.16 -13.93
C ALA A 327 -1.15 -12.12 -15.14
N TRP A 328 -0.20 -11.19 -15.10
CA TRP A 328 0.89 -11.03 -16.06
C TRP A 328 2.07 -10.31 -15.40
N SER A 329 3.22 -10.29 -16.07
CA SER A 329 4.42 -9.56 -15.65
C SER A 329 5.05 -8.88 -16.87
N PRO A 330 5.47 -7.60 -16.80
CA PRO A 330 6.17 -6.90 -17.89
C PRO A 330 7.37 -7.66 -18.47
N SER A 331 8.12 -8.37 -17.63
CA SER A 331 9.29 -9.13 -18.08
C SER A 331 8.98 -10.49 -18.72
N THR A 332 7.71 -10.90 -18.84
CA THR A 332 7.31 -12.21 -19.38
C THR A 332 6.06 -12.16 -20.25
N VAL A 333 5.37 -11.03 -20.34
CA VAL A 333 4.23 -10.87 -21.25
C VAL A 333 4.76 -10.78 -22.67
N THR A 334 4.23 -11.62 -23.54
CA THR A 334 4.55 -11.67 -24.97
C THR A 334 3.24 -11.62 -25.75
N TRP A 335 3.29 -11.49 -27.08
CA TRP A 335 2.08 -11.58 -27.90
C TRP A 335 1.55 -13.04 -27.98
N SER A 336 2.40 -14.04 -27.84
CA SER A 336 2.01 -15.46 -27.77
C SER A 336 1.37 -15.83 -26.42
N ALA A 337 1.82 -15.21 -25.32
CA ALA A 337 1.38 -15.48 -23.94
C ALA A 337 0.75 -14.24 -23.29
N GLN A 338 -0.35 -13.76 -23.86
CA GLN A 338 -1.07 -12.57 -23.38
C GLN A 338 -2.08 -12.91 -22.27
N PRO A 339 -2.29 -12.02 -21.28
CA PRO A 339 -3.37 -12.16 -20.30
C PRO A 339 -4.74 -11.91 -20.94
N THR A 340 -5.78 -12.46 -20.33
CA THR A 340 -7.17 -12.26 -20.76
C THR A 340 -7.65 -10.83 -20.45
N ASN A 341 -8.63 -10.33 -21.21
CA ASN A 341 -9.26 -9.03 -21.00
C ASN A 341 -10.76 -9.08 -21.36
N THR A 342 -11.52 -8.09 -20.89
CA THR A 342 -12.96 -7.96 -21.14
C THR A 342 -13.31 -6.63 -21.81
N THR A 343 -14.40 -6.63 -22.60
CA THR A 343 -15.00 -5.40 -23.17
C THR A 343 -16.02 -4.74 -22.25
N GLU A 344 -16.34 -5.34 -21.10
CA GLU A 344 -17.16 -4.72 -20.06
C GLU A 344 -16.51 -3.41 -19.60
N ASP A 345 -17.31 -2.36 -19.50
CA ASP A 345 -16.89 -0.98 -19.17
C ASP A 345 -15.77 -0.40 -20.05
N ALA A 346 -15.52 -0.96 -21.25
CA ALA A 346 -14.41 -0.54 -22.12
C ALA A 346 -14.61 0.86 -22.72
N VAL A 347 -13.56 1.69 -22.66
CA VAL A 347 -13.61 3.12 -23.00
C VAL A 347 -12.68 3.42 -24.18
N THR A 348 -13.18 4.13 -25.20
CA THR A 348 -12.40 4.43 -26.42
C THR A 348 -12.16 5.93 -26.57
N ASN A 349 -10.90 6.34 -26.74
CA ASN A 349 -10.55 7.69 -27.16
C ASN A 349 -10.11 7.64 -28.63
N ARG A 350 -10.77 8.44 -29.48
CA ARG A 350 -10.50 8.50 -30.93
C ARG A 350 -9.48 9.56 -31.32
N SER A 351 -9.01 10.36 -30.38
CA SER A 351 -8.00 11.38 -30.64
C SER A 351 -6.68 10.75 -31.12
N SER A 352 -5.89 11.55 -31.83
CA SER A 352 -4.50 11.29 -32.15
C SER A 352 -3.85 12.66 -32.24
N VAL A 353 -2.93 12.95 -31.32
CA VAL A 353 -2.48 14.32 -31.03
C VAL A 353 -0.97 14.46 -30.99
N GLY A 354 -0.21 13.36 -31.02
CA GLY A 354 1.24 13.34 -31.13
C GLY A 354 1.80 13.49 -32.57
N GLY A 355 3.08 13.16 -32.72
CA GLY A 355 3.77 13.16 -34.01
C GLY A 355 3.87 14.56 -34.60
N ALA A 356 3.28 14.75 -35.79
CA ALA A 356 3.29 16.02 -36.51
C ALA A 356 2.62 17.20 -35.76
N CYS A 357 1.87 16.94 -34.68
CA CYS A 357 1.20 17.98 -33.88
C CYS A 357 1.84 18.25 -32.51
N GLY A 358 2.97 17.59 -32.21
CA GLY A 358 3.69 17.72 -30.95
C GLY A 358 3.06 16.91 -29.80
N PRO A 359 3.80 16.57 -28.74
CA PRO A 359 3.27 15.72 -27.66
C PRO A 359 2.10 16.37 -26.89
N ALA A 360 1.00 15.64 -26.71
CA ALA A 360 -0.16 16.09 -25.93
C ALA A 360 -0.85 14.91 -25.22
N PRO A 361 -1.49 15.14 -24.04
CA PRO A 361 -2.16 14.08 -23.30
C PRO A 361 -3.40 13.55 -24.03
N MET A 362 -3.63 12.25 -23.90
CA MET A 362 -4.88 11.59 -24.21
C MET A 362 -5.47 11.02 -22.92
N ASP A 363 -6.77 11.27 -22.71
CA ASP A 363 -7.48 10.90 -21.50
C ASP A 363 -8.58 9.85 -21.76
N TRP A 364 -8.77 8.91 -20.83
CA TRP A 364 -9.86 7.94 -20.82
C TRP A 364 -10.54 7.96 -19.45
N ASN A 365 -11.84 8.23 -19.40
CA ASN A 365 -12.63 8.15 -18.17
C ASN A 365 -12.91 6.68 -17.83
N ILE A 366 -12.10 6.09 -16.95
CA ILE A 366 -12.15 4.68 -16.53
C ILE A 366 -12.97 4.47 -15.23
N THR A 367 -13.81 5.44 -14.83
CA THR A 367 -14.53 5.44 -13.54
C THR A 367 -15.27 4.13 -13.25
N ALA A 368 -15.93 3.54 -14.25
CA ALA A 368 -16.67 2.28 -14.08
C ALA A 368 -15.71 1.12 -13.74
N MET A 369 -14.62 0.95 -14.50
CA MET A 369 -13.57 -0.04 -14.21
C MET A 369 -12.95 0.16 -12.82
N ALA A 370 -12.68 1.41 -12.44
CA ALA A 370 -12.04 1.74 -11.18
C ALA A 370 -12.94 1.45 -9.97
N ARG A 371 -14.26 1.69 -10.09
CA ARG A 371 -15.25 1.29 -9.09
C ARG A 371 -15.34 -0.23 -8.94
N GLN A 372 -15.13 -1.02 -10.00
CA GLN A 372 -15.03 -2.48 -9.88
C GLN A 372 -13.82 -2.92 -9.03
N TRP A 373 -12.65 -2.30 -9.23
CA TRP A 373 -11.45 -2.65 -8.45
C TRP A 373 -11.51 -2.20 -6.99
N ALA A 374 -12.21 -1.09 -6.70
CA ALA A 374 -12.44 -0.63 -5.34
C ALA A 374 -13.40 -1.53 -4.53
N ASN A 375 -14.14 -2.42 -5.21
CA ASN A 375 -15.10 -3.37 -4.65
C ASN A 375 -14.62 -4.83 -4.76
N ASP A 376 -13.32 -5.08 -4.53
CA ASP A 376 -12.73 -6.41 -4.26
C ASP A 376 -12.70 -7.43 -5.43
N ILE A 377 -12.88 -7.01 -6.69
CA ILE A 377 -12.84 -7.90 -7.87
C ILE A 377 -11.40 -8.25 -8.34
N GLY A 378 -10.38 -7.65 -7.70
CA GLY A 378 -8.97 -7.86 -8.01
C GLY A 378 -8.45 -7.05 -9.21
N ASN A 379 -7.26 -6.49 -9.07
CA ASN A 379 -6.65 -5.58 -10.04
C ASN A 379 -5.51 -6.24 -10.84
N TYR A 380 -5.82 -6.65 -12.08
CA TYR A 380 -4.82 -7.11 -13.05
C TYR A 380 -4.35 -6.01 -14.02
N GLY A 381 -4.79 -4.77 -13.84
CA GLY A 381 -4.45 -3.65 -14.72
C GLY A 381 -5.32 -3.52 -15.98
N LEU A 382 -4.76 -2.84 -16.97
CA LEU A 382 -5.39 -2.38 -18.20
C LEU A 382 -4.63 -2.84 -19.43
N VAL A 383 -5.36 -2.99 -20.54
CA VAL A 383 -4.78 -3.10 -21.89
C VAL A 383 -5.34 -1.99 -22.79
N LEU A 384 -4.45 -1.33 -23.52
CA LEU A 384 -4.73 -0.36 -24.57
C LEU A 384 -4.56 -1.06 -25.92
N MET A 385 -5.61 -1.07 -26.73
CA MET A 385 -5.64 -1.75 -28.03
C MET A 385 -6.57 -1.07 -29.04
N SER A 386 -6.46 -1.44 -30.32
CA SER A 386 -7.49 -1.08 -31.31
C SER A 386 -8.79 -1.86 -30.98
N PRO A 387 -10.00 -1.25 -31.02
CA PRO A 387 -11.24 -1.91 -30.60
C PRO A 387 -11.51 -3.25 -31.30
N THR A 388 -11.14 -3.36 -32.57
CA THR A 388 -11.33 -4.57 -33.40
C THR A 388 -10.04 -5.11 -34.03
N GLU A 389 -8.94 -4.35 -33.96
CA GLU A 389 -7.65 -4.65 -34.62
C GLU A 389 -7.74 -4.80 -36.16
N ARG A 390 -8.86 -4.41 -36.77
CA ARG A 390 -9.08 -4.45 -38.22
C ARG A 390 -8.66 -3.14 -38.89
N ALA A 391 -9.01 -2.00 -38.29
CA ALA A 391 -8.72 -0.68 -38.85
C ALA A 391 -7.20 -0.43 -38.95
N ARG A 392 -6.71 -0.27 -40.19
CA ARG A 392 -5.34 0.19 -40.47
C ARG A 392 -5.19 1.67 -40.11
N ASN A 393 -3.94 2.12 -39.95
CA ASN A 393 -3.63 3.51 -39.55
C ASN A 393 -4.39 3.90 -38.27
N ASN A 394 -4.34 3.03 -37.26
CA ASN A 394 -5.00 3.18 -35.97
C ASN A 394 -4.06 2.83 -34.82
N TYR A 395 -2.84 3.40 -34.79
CA TYR A 395 -1.86 3.20 -33.72
C TYR A 395 -1.61 4.50 -32.96
N ARG A 396 -1.29 4.43 -31.66
CA ARG A 396 -0.74 5.56 -30.86
C ARG A 396 0.53 5.08 -30.18
N VAL A 397 1.49 5.98 -29.99
CA VAL A 397 2.69 5.75 -29.18
C VAL A 397 2.68 6.68 -27.97
N PHE A 398 3.13 6.14 -26.84
CA PHE A 398 3.22 6.83 -25.55
C PHE A 398 4.60 6.55 -24.91
N PRO A 399 5.13 7.42 -24.05
CA PRO A 399 6.26 7.09 -23.18
C PRO A 399 5.92 5.91 -22.26
N ALA A 400 6.87 4.99 -22.08
CA ALA A 400 6.80 3.97 -21.04
C ALA A 400 7.35 4.51 -19.71
N SER A 401 7.27 3.73 -18.63
CA SER A 401 7.96 4.05 -17.38
C SER A 401 9.47 4.26 -17.54
N GLU A 402 10.12 3.51 -18.42
CA GLU A 402 11.55 3.60 -18.73
C GLU A 402 11.93 4.87 -19.50
N ASP A 403 10.95 5.65 -19.97
CA ASP A 403 11.22 6.89 -20.65
C ASP A 403 11.90 7.92 -19.74
N ALA A 404 13.00 8.46 -20.25
CA ALA A 404 13.82 9.48 -19.62
C ALA A 404 13.95 10.74 -20.49
N GLU A 405 13.27 10.81 -21.65
CA GLU A 405 13.28 11.98 -22.53
C GLU A 405 12.11 12.93 -22.23
N PHE A 406 10.88 12.41 -22.23
CA PHE A 406 9.68 13.13 -21.80
C PHE A 406 9.49 13.05 -20.28
N ASN A 407 9.93 11.94 -19.66
CA ASN A 407 9.78 11.64 -18.23
C ASN A 407 8.34 11.84 -17.72
N ASN A 408 7.37 11.50 -18.58
CA ASN A 408 5.93 11.67 -18.35
C ASN A 408 5.25 10.29 -18.45
N PRO A 409 5.43 9.42 -17.44
CA PRO A 409 4.86 8.08 -17.43
C PRO A 409 3.33 8.13 -17.32
N PRO A 410 2.62 7.05 -17.71
CA PRO A 410 1.18 6.92 -17.56
C PRO A 410 0.69 7.32 -16.15
N LYS A 411 -0.43 8.03 -16.07
CA LYS A 411 -0.98 8.55 -14.81
C LYS A 411 -2.47 8.24 -14.69
N ILE A 412 -2.91 7.79 -13.51
CA ILE A 412 -4.33 7.83 -13.14
C ILE A 412 -4.57 9.05 -12.25
N THR A 413 -5.66 9.77 -12.49
CA THR A 413 -6.19 10.81 -11.59
C THR A 413 -7.59 10.40 -11.15
N ALA A 414 -7.80 10.22 -9.86
CA ALA A 414 -9.11 9.96 -9.28
C ALA A 414 -9.59 11.16 -8.45
N THR A 415 -10.87 11.46 -8.54
CA THR A 415 -11.58 12.46 -7.74
C THR A 415 -12.61 11.73 -6.89
N PHE A 416 -12.56 11.97 -5.58
CA PHE A 416 -13.54 11.52 -4.62
C PHE A 416 -14.51 12.66 -4.33
N ASP A 417 -15.80 12.33 -4.27
CA ASP A 417 -16.85 13.32 -4.04
C ASP A 417 -16.73 13.90 -2.61
N PRO A 418 -17.13 15.17 -2.40
CA PRO A 418 -16.88 15.84 -1.14
C PRO A 418 -17.79 15.27 -0.05
N ILE A 419 -17.20 14.54 0.88
CA ILE A 419 -17.83 14.28 2.18
C ILE A 419 -17.75 15.60 2.94
N GLY A 420 -18.91 16.24 3.13
CA GLY A 420 -18.99 17.57 3.74
C GLY A 420 -18.29 17.65 5.10
N GLY A 421 -17.69 18.81 5.39
CA GLY A 421 -17.06 19.05 6.69
C GLY A 421 -18.08 19.15 7.83
N PRO A 422 -17.63 19.03 9.09
CA PRO A 422 -18.46 19.31 10.25
C PRO A 422 -18.84 20.80 10.26
N THR A 423 -20.12 21.08 10.49
CA THR A 423 -20.67 22.43 10.63
C THR A 423 -21.03 22.67 12.09
N THR A 424 -20.64 23.80 12.68
CA THR A 424 -21.02 24.15 14.05
C THR A 424 -22.49 24.59 14.07
N LEU A 425 -23.35 23.79 14.71
CA LEU A 425 -24.75 24.13 14.95
C LEU A 425 -24.90 25.10 16.13
N TYR A 426 -24.14 24.83 17.20
CA TYR A 426 -24.13 25.64 18.41
C TYR A 426 -22.68 25.84 18.87
N PRO A 427 -22.17 27.08 19.00
CA PRO A 427 -20.80 27.32 19.45
C PRO A 427 -20.63 26.96 20.93
N ALA A 428 -19.37 26.79 21.35
CA ALA A 428 -19.03 26.75 22.77
C ALA A 428 -19.18 28.14 23.40
N ASP A 429 -20.11 28.29 24.34
CA ASP A 429 -20.49 29.57 24.94
C ASP A 429 -21.00 29.39 26.39
N SER A 430 -21.60 30.43 26.98
CA SER A 430 -22.20 30.36 28.32
C SER A 430 -23.39 29.40 28.42
N ASN A 431 -23.95 28.97 27.29
CA ASN A 431 -25.12 28.09 27.20
C ASN A 431 -24.71 26.62 27.04
N GLY A 432 -23.42 26.33 26.78
CA GLY A 432 -22.87 25.00 26.87
C GLY A 432 -21.68 24.72 25.93
N VAL A 433 -21.35 23.44 25.81
CA VAL A 433 -20.30 22.95 24.89
C VAL A 433 -20.67 23.15 23.41
N GLU A 434 -19.65 23.12 22.54
CA GLU A 434 -19.86 23.13 21.08
C GLU A 434 -20.65 21.89 20.63
N VAL A 435 -21.59 22.11 19.70
CA VAL A 435 -22.26 21.05 18.96
C VAL A 435 -21.99 21.26 17.47
N ILE A 436 -21.47 20.22 16.84
CA ILE A 436 -21.28 20.13 15.39
C ILE A 436 -22.26 19.12 14.80
N GLN A 437 -22.67 19.33 13.56
CA GLN A 437 -23.29 18.31 12.72
C GLN A 437 -22.36 18.02 11.55
N ALA A 438 -22.08 16.75 11.32
CA ALA A 438 -21.29 16.28 10.19
C ALA A 438 -22.12 15.28 9.37
N PRO A 439 -21.82 15.08 8.08
CA PRO A 439 -22.38 13.97 7.32
C PRO A 439 -22.12 12.63 8.01
N ALA A 440 -23.01 11.65 7.82
CA ALA A 440 -22.91 10.32 8.44
C ALA A 440 -21.51 9.69 8.21
N ASN A 441 -21.01 9.82 6.98
CA ASN A 441 -19.72 9.32 6.52
C ASN A 441 -18.52 10.23 6.84
N TRP A 442 -18.65 11.26 7.69
CA TRP A 442 -17.53 12.14 8.07
C TRP A 442 -16.37 11.36 8.72
N GLY A 443 -15.19 11.47 8.11
CA GLY A 443 -14.00 10.69 8.45
C GLY A 443 -13.75 9.50 7.51
N SER A 444 -14.72 9.11 6.67
CA SER A 444 -14.53 8.12 5.60
C SER A 444 -13.92 8.72 4.33
N ASP A 445 -13.60 10.02 4.30
CA ASP A 445 -12.69 10.65 3.32
C ASP A 445 -11.21 10.58 3.75
N SER A 446 -10.92 9.86 4.85
CA SER A 446 -9.56 9.57 5.29
C SER A 446 -8.76 8.90 4.17
N VAL A 447 -7.60 9.50 3.90
CA VAL A 447 -6.64 8.98 2.93
C VAL A 447 -5.67 8.05 3.66
N GLN A 448 -5.34 6.91 3.04
CA GLN A 448 -4.34 6.00 3.59
C GLN A 448 -3.00 6.73 3.79
N MET A 449 -2.46 6.60 5.00
CA MET A 449 -1.20 7.22 5.41
C MET A 449 0.00 6.49 4.79
N ALA A 450 1.08 7.21 4.49
CA ALA A 450 2.31 6.57 4.03
C ALA A 450 2.88 5.61 5.09
N GLU A 451 3.26 4.40 4.70
CA GLU A 451 3.60 3.31 5.64
C GLU A 451 4.72 3.65 6.65
N PRO A 452 5.81 4.35 6.28
CA PRO A 452 6.80 4.84 7.26
C PRO A 452 6.21 5.77 8.31
N LEU A 453 5.26 6.63 7.90
CA LEU A 453 4.61 7.60 8.77
C LEU A 453 3.58 6.95 9.69
N ALA A 454 2.87 5.93 9.20
CA ALA A 454 1.97 5.09 10.01
C ALA A 454 2.73 4.29 11.07
N HIS A 455 3.89 3.73 10.71
CA HIS A 455 4.81 3.10 11.66
C HIS A 455 5.35 4.09 12.70
N ALA A 456 5.71 5.31 12.28
CA ALA A 456 6.15 6.37 13.18
C ALA A 456 5.04 6.82 14.14
N LEU A 457 3.81 6.96 13.66
CA LEU A 457 2.64 7.24 14.50
C LEU A 457 2.37 6.11 15.50
N SER A 458 2.50 4.83 15.10
CA SER A 458 2.42 3.69 16.03
C SER A 458 3.49 3.80 17.14
N GLY A 459 4.74 4.08 16.79
CA GLY A 459 5.81 4.30 17.77
C GLY A 459 5.61 5.56 18.62
N ALA A 460 4.86 6.55 18.13
CA ALA A 460 4.40 7.68 18.94
C ALA A 460 3.36 7.24 19.97
N HIS A 461 2.36 6.44 19.57
CA HIS A 461 1.34 5.90 20.49
C HIS A 461 1.98 5.09 21.61
N ASP A 462 2.94 4.20 21.31
CA ASP A 462 3.64 3.40 22.34
C ASP A 462 4.35 4.28 23.39
N ARG A 463 4.91 5.43 22.97
CA ARG A 463 5.51 6.41 23.90
C ARG A 463 4.48 7.20 24.69
N VAL A 464 3.32 7.48 24.11
CA VAL A 464 2.21 8.14 24.81
C VAL A 464 1.59 7.20 25.84
N GLU A 465 1.44 5.90 25.55
CA GLU A 465 1.03 4.91 26.55
C GLU A 465 2.04 4.82 27.72
N ALA A 466 3.35 4.85 27.42
CA ALA A 466 4.38 4.86 28.46
C ALA A 466 4.44 6.16 29.30
N ASN A 467 3.78 7.24 28.86
CA ASN A 467 3.80 8.57 29.50
C ASN A 467 2.38 9.20 29.53
N PHE A 468 1.36 8.37 29.76
CA PHE A 468 -0.05 8.66 29.48
C PHE A 468 -0.62 9.87 30.25
N ASP A 469 -0.08 10.13 31.44
CA ASP A 469 -0.45 11.23 32.32
C ASP A 469 0.10 12.60 31.87
N VAL A 470 1.10 12.63 30.98
CA VAL A 470 1.78 13.88 30.55
C VAL A 470 1.80 14.11 29.05
N LEU A 471 1.60 13.09 28.21
CA LEU A 471 1.49 13.25 26.76
C LEU A 471 0.03 13.16 26.30
N ALA A 472 -0.32 13.91 25.26
CA ALA A 472 -1.61 13.81 24.58
C ALA A 472 -1.56 12.84 23.40
N THR A 473 -2.73 12.38 22.93
CA THR A 473 -2.85 11.46 21.79
C THR A 473 -2.07 12.03 20.59
N PRO A 474 -1.14 11.26 20.00
CA PRO A 474 -0.37 11.73 18.87
C PRO A 474 -1.21 11.64 17.59
N TYR A 475 -0.83 12.41 16.58
CA TYR A 475 -1.46 12.39 15.27
C TYR A 475 -0.47 12.75 14.18
N VAL A 476 -0.91 12.73 12.93
CA VAL A 476 -0.13 13.20 11.78
C VAL A 476 -0.82 14.44 11.22
N ASP A 477 -0.09 15.54 11.14
CA ASP A 477 -0.54 16.66 10.32
C ASP A 477 -0.38 16.26 8.85
N MET A 478 -1.50 15.94 8.20
CA MET A 478 -1.53 15.47 6.83
C MET A 478 -1.05 16.51 5.82
N VAL A 479 -1.00 17.80 6.16
CA VAL A 479 -0.48 18.86 5.27
C VAL A 479 1.03 18.97 5.36
N THR A 480 1.62 18.98 6.56
CA THR A 480 3.09 19.06 6.72
C THR A 480 3.79 17.71 6.64
N GLY A 481 3.05 16.60 6.78
CA GLY A 481 3.59 15.23 6.84
C GLY A 481 4.32 14.93 8.15
N GLN A 482 4.12 15.73 9.21
CA GLN A 482 4.84 15.59 10.47
C GLN A 482 4.02 14.80 11.50
N VAL A 483 4.71 13.89 12.23
CA VAL A 483 4.14 13.26 13.42
C VAL A 483 4.13 14.28 14.56
N ILE A 484 2.95 14.56 15.09
CA ILE A 484 2.75 15.45 16.22
C ILE A 484 2.53 14.60 17.48
N VAL A 485 3.30 14.87 18.53
CA VAL A 485 3.21 14.20 19.84
C VAL A 485 3.11 15.28 20.92
N PRO A 486 1.90 15.81 21.20
CA PRO A 486 1.78 16.98 22.06
C PRO A 486 2.05 16.66 23.53
N ALA A 487 2.60 17.62 24.26
CA ALA A 487 2.88 17.52 25.70
C ALA A 487 1.88 18.35 26.52
N ALA A 488 1.34 17.78 27.59
CA ALA A 488 0.41 18.47 28.48
C ALA A 488 1.15 19.39 29.46
N THR A 489 0.70 20.64 29.57
CA THR A 489 1.38 21.64 30.40
C THR A 489 1.16 21.46 31.91
N ALA A 490 2.26 21.40 32.65
CA ALA A 490 2.34 21.65 34.10
C ALA A 490 3.75 22.14 34.48
N ASP A 491 4.30 23.08 33.69
CA ASP A 491 5.74 23.38 33.46
C ASP A 491 6.41 22.50 32.39
N GLY A 492 5.85 21.32 32.09
CA GLY A 492 5.58 20.79 30.73
C GLY A 492 6.71 20.61 29.70
N ARG A 493 7.97 20.97 29.97
CA ARG A 493 9.02 20.98 28.94
C ARG A 493 9.27 19.59 28.36
N ALA A 494 9.16 19.52 27.03
CA ALA A 494 9.32 18.32 26.23
C ALA A 494 10.50 17.45 26.67
N ILE A 495 10.22 16.18 26.95
CA ILE A 495 11.23 15.13 26.98
C ILE A 495 11.96 15.19 25.64
N GLY A 496 13.28 15.42 25.66
CA GLY A 496 14.08 15.67 24.46
C GLY A 496 13.74 14.65 23.37
N SER A 497 13.06 15.10 22.31
CA SER A 497 12.17 14.24 21.55
C SER A 497 12.96 13.28 20.67
N VAL A 498 13.20 12.08 21.20
CA VAL A 498 13.94 11.01 20.53
C VAL A 498 13.30 10.75 19.17
N ALA A 499 14.13 10.66 18.13
CA ALA A 499 13.65 10.37 16.79
C ALA A 499 13.01 8.98 16.75
N LEU A 500 11.82 8.90 16.16
CA LEU A 500 11.11 7.67 15.87
C LEU A 500 11.79 6.97 14.71
N ALA A 501 12.66 6.00 15.01
CA ALA A 501 13.23 5.11 14.02
C ALA A 501 12.48 3.79 13.97
N GLY A 502 12.43 3.18 12.80
CA GLY A 502 11.83 1.87 12.59
C GLY A 502 12.00 1.42 11.15
N THR A 503 11.42 0.27 10.84
CA THR A 503 11.54 -0.38 9.53
C THR A 503 10.13 -0.60 9.00
N ALA A 504 9.80 0.02 7.87
CA ALA A 504 8.48 -0.01 7.24
C ALA A 504 8.55 -0.77 5.91
N TYR A 505 7.45 -1.40 5.48
CA TYR A 505 7.43 -2.12 4.21
C TYR A 505 7.45 -1.14 3.02
N LEU A 506 8.31 -1.47 2.04
CA LEU A 506 8.61 -0.67 0.84
C LEU A 506 7.65 -0.95 -0.32
N GLY A 507 6.98 -2.09 -0.28
CA GLY A 507 5.80 -2.29 -1.11
C GLY A 507 4.77 -1.25 -0.72
N LEU A 508 4.26 -0.51 -1.72
CA LEU A 508 2.97 0.16 -1.65
C LEU A 508 2.02 -0.71 -0.84
N THR A 509 1.62 -0.16 0.33
CA THR A 509 0.51 -0.52 1.22
C THR A 509 -0.02 -1.95 1.08
N GLY A 510 -0.12 -2.71 2.18
CA GLY A 510 -0.57 -4.12 2.18
C GLY A 510 -2.05 -4.33 1.82
N THR A 511 -2.44 -3.93 0.61
CA THR A 511 -3.79 -3.52 0.20
C THR A 511 -4.05 -3.64 -1.33
N ASP A 512 -3.16 -4.26 -2.13
CA ASP A 512 -3.57 -4.70 -3.48
C ASP A 512 -4.43 -5.96 -3.37
N TRP A 513 -5.74 -5.77 -3.56
CA TRP A 513 -6.81 -6.77 -3.46
C TRP A 513 -6.76 -7.89 -4.52
N THR A 514 -5.58 -8.18 -5.10
CA THR A 514 -5.42 -9.33 -5.97
C THR A 514 -5.48 -10.62 -5.18
N VAL A 515 -6.36 -11.53 -5.60
CA VAL A 515 -6.38 -12.92 -5.13
C VAL A 515 -5.37 -13.73 -5.95
N PRO A 516 -4.25 -14.17 -5.34
CA PRO A 516 -3.65 -15.44 -5.69
C PRO A 516 -3.66 -16.40 -4.50
N GLY A 517 -3.78 -17.70 -4.80
CA GLY A 517 -3.64 -18.80 -3.86
C GLY A 517 -4.95 -19.32 -3.27
N THR A 518 -5.52 -20.36 -3.89
CA THR A 518 -6.27 -21.38 -3.15
C THR A 518 -5.29 -22.34 -2.52
N TYR A 519 -5.43 -22.63 -1.23
CA TYR A 519 -4.61 -23.63 -0.54
C TYR A 519 -5.48 -24.82 -0.11
N GLU A 520 -5.25 -25.97 -0.76
CA GLU A 520 -5.76 -27.28 -0.37
C GLU A 520 -4.56 -28.18 -0.03
N GLY A 521 -4.23 -28.29 1.26
CA GLY A 521 -3.10 -29.09 1.74
C GLY A 521 -3.11 -29.29 3.25
N ASP A 522 -2.40 -30.32 3.73
CA ASP A 522 -2.48 -30.77 5.13
C ASP A 522 -1.85 -29.78 6.13
N ASP A 523 -2.54 -29.58 7.26
CA ASP A 523 -2.24 -28.61 8.32
C ASP A 523 -1.06 -29.04 9.23
N THR A 524 0.14 -29.03 8.65
CA THR A 524 1.40 -29.26 9.36
C THR A 524 2.09 -27.94 9.73
N ASP A 525 2.04 -27.58 11.02
CA ASP A 525 2.66 -26.35 11.56
C ASP A 525 4.12 -26.56 11.97
N GLU A 526 5.07 -25.78 11.42
CA GLU A 526 6.41 -25.60 11.99
C GLU A 526 6.81 -24.12 12.03
N HIS A 527 7.33 -23.67 13.18
CA HIS A 527 7.78 -22.30 13.39
C HIS A 527 9.00 -21.96 12.53
N SER A 528 8.84 -21.05 11.57
CA SER A 528 9.92 -20.45 10.80
C SER A 528 9.60 -18.99 10.45
N GLU A 529 10.62 -18.17 10.28
CA GLU A 529 10.46 -16.76 9.90
C GLU A 529 10.17 -16.65 8.41
N VAL A 530 9.03 -16.05 8.06
CA VAL A 530 8.74 -15.68 6.67
C VAL A 530 9.66 -14.52 6.29
N PRO A 531 10.35 -14.55 5.12
CA PRO A 531 11.10 -13.40 4.64
C PRO A 531 10.21 -12.15 4.62
N ALA A 532 10.63 -11.12 5.33
CA ALA A 532 10.01 -9.81 5.23
C ALA A 532 10.05 -9.38 3.77
N GLY A 533 8.95 -8.80 3.27
CA GLY A 533 8.96 -8.05 2.01
C GLY A 533 10.04 -6.95 2.05
N GLU A 534 10.25 -6.27 0.93
CA GLU A 534 11.14 -5.11 0.93
C GLU A 534 10.76 -4.15 2.07
N THR A 535 11.77 -3.63 2.76
CA THR A 535 11.58 -2.70 3.88
C THR A 535 12.62 -1.59 3.82
N GLU A 536 12.22 -0.37 4.16
CA GLU A 536 13.13 0.75 4.36
C GLU A 536 13.16 1.14 5.85
N ASP A 537 14.37 1.43 6.33
CA ASP A 537 14.55 2.09 7.61
C ASP A 537 14.20 3.56 7.49
N PHE A 538 13.32 4.03 8.36
CA PHE A 538 12.91 5.43 8.43
C PHE A 538 13.38 6.06 9.75
N THR A 539 13.37 7.40 9.82
CA THR A 539 13.57 8.14 11.07
C THR A 539 12.81 9.47 11.02
N PHE A 540 11.91 9.69 11.97
CA PHE A 540 11.12 10.92 12.10
C PHE A 540 11.40 11.63 13.43
N ALA A 541 11.74 12.92 13.39
CA ALA A 541 11.66 13.77 14.57
C ALA A 541 10.20 14.23 14.74
N PRO A 542 9.50 13.86 15.83
CA PRO A 542 8.15 14.35 16.07
C PRO A 542 8.18 15.85 16.44
N GLN A 543 7.12 16.58 16.12
CA GLN A 543 6.87 17.88 16.73
C GLN A 543 6.19 17.68 18.10
N VAL A 544 6.62 18.45 19.10
CA VAL A 544 6.06 18.39 20.46
C VAL A 544 5.51 19.79 20.82
N PRO A 545 4.31 20.15 20.34
CA PRO A 545 3.64 21.37 20.77
C PRO A 545 3.06 21.21 22.18
N ASP A 546 3.00 22.31 22.93
CA ASP A 546 2.32 22.37 24.23
C ASP A 546 0.80 22.32 24.06
N VAL A 547 0.12 21.54 24.89
CA VAL A 547 -1.35 21.44 24.93
C VAL A 547 -1.87 21.43 26.37
N THR A 548 -3.17 21.69 26.52
CA THR A 548 -3.80 21.86 27.84
C THR A 548 -4.09 20.57 28.60
N ARG A 549 -4.18 19.41 27.93
CA ARG A 549 -4.65 18.15 28.53
C ARG A 549 -3.87 16.94 28.04
N SER A 550 -3.49 16.08 28.98
CA SER A 550 -2.91 14.75 28.72
C SER A 550 -3.95 13.74 28.21
N SER A 551 -3.48 12.64 27.63
CA SER A 551 -4.32 11.51 27.23
C SER A 551 -5.11 10.95 28.41
N ALA A 552 -4.46 10.72 29.56
CA ALA A 552 -5.12 10.26 30.79
C ALA A 552 -6.35 11.10 31.16
N ARG A 553 -6.23 12.44 31.11
CA ARG A 553 -7.36 13.34 31.38
C ARG A 553 -8.47 13.24 30.35
N LEU A 554 -8.16 13.14 29.06
CA LEU A 554 -9.18 13.05 27.99
C LEU A 554 -9.92 11.70 28.03
N PHE A 555 -9.20 10.59 28.19
CA PHE A 555 -9.80 9.26 28.33
C PHE A 555 -10.60 9.10 29.64
N ALA A 556 -10.19 9.77 30.73
CA ALA A 556 -10.99 9.83 31.95
C ALA A 556 -12.34 10.55 31.71
N VAL A 557 -12.35 11.67 30.98
CA VAL A 557 -13.59 12.39 30.63
C VAL A 557 -14.50 11.53 29.73
N ILE A 558 -13.95 10.81 28.73
CA ILE A 558 -14.72 9.87 27.91
C ILE A 558 -15.39 8.82 28.81
N ARG A 559 -14.62 8.20 29.71
CA ARG A 559 -15.12 7.16 30.62
C ARG A 559 -16.24 7.69 31.51
N GLU A 560 -15.99 8.78 32.24
CA GLU A 560 -16.96 9.41 33.15
C GLU A 560 -18.27 9.82 32.45
N VAL A 561 -18.24 10.14 31.15
CA VAL A 561 -19.41 10.55 30.38
C VAL A 561 -20.18 9.34 29.83
N LEU A 562 -19.49 8.30 29.36
CA LEU A 562 -20.14 7.09 28.83
C LEU A 562 -20.73 6.19 29.93
N ASP A 563 -20.15 6.22 31.15
CA ASP A 563 -20.65 5.49 32.32
C ASP A 563 -21.80 6.22 33.05
N ALA A 564 -22.09 7.48 32.70
CA ALA A 564 -23.09 8.28 33.40
C ALA A 564 -24.53 7.88 33.05
N ASP A 565 -25.40 7.79 34.05
CA ASP A 565 -26.84 7.65 33.85
C ASP A 565 -27.55 9.02 33.71
N ILE A 566 -28.83 9.01 33.31
CA ILE A 566 -29.62 10.22 33.04
C ILE A 566 -29.87 11.10 34.28
N SER A 567 -29.70 10.56 35.49
CA SER A 567 -29.78 11.32 36.76
C SER A 567 -28.47 12.01 37.12
N GLN A 568 -27.33 11.47 36.65
CA GLN A 568 -25.99 12.04 36.82
C GLN A 568 -25.63 13.04 35.72
N LEU A 569 -26.15 12.83 34.50
CA LEU A 569 -25.94 13.66 33.33
C LEU A 569 -27.21 13.67 32.44
N PRO A 570 -27.95 14.79 32.35
CA PRO A 570 -29.09 14.91 31.44
C PRO A 570 -28.70 14.58 30.00
N GLY A 571 -29.43 13.66 29.36
CA GLY A 571 -29.17 13.23 27.98
C GLY A 571 -28.05 12.20 27.79
N ALA A 572 -27.50 11.61 28.85
CA ALA A 572 -26.46 10.58 28.73
C ALA A 572 -26.90 9.33 27.93
N ASP A 573 -28.20 9.00 27.97
CA ASP A 573 -28.84 7.96 27.15
C ASP A 573 -28.65 8.19 25.64
N ARG A 574 -28.50 9.45 25.22
CA ARG A 574 -28.34 9.86 23.82
C ARG A 574 -26.92 9.82 23.32
N ILE A 575 -25.94 9.64 24.20
CA ILE A 575 -24.53 9.47 23.80
C ILE A 575 -24.33 8.04 23.31
N VAL A 576 -23.71 7.92 22.14
CA VAL A 576 -23.56 6.68 21.36
C VAL A 576 -22.11 6.21 21.31
N SER A 577 -21.13 7.15 21.34
CA SER A 577 -19.70 6.83 21.40
C SER A 577 -18.88 8.04 21.86
N GLY A 578 -17.63 7.79 22.27
CA GLY A 578 -16.69 8.84 22.64
C GLY A 578 -15.27 8.53 22.19
N ARG A 579 -14.60 9.52 21.60
CA ARG A 579 -13.18 9.42 21.18
C ARG A 579 -12.40 10.67 21.57
N VAL A 580 -11.07 10.57 21.52
CA VAL A 580 -10.22 11.77 21.51
C VAL A 580 -10.26 12.38 20.10
N TRP A 581 -10.28 13.71 20.01
CA TRP A 581 -9.99 14.45 18.79
C TRP A 581 -8.57 15.05 18.92
N PRO A 582 -7.53 14.38 18.36
CA PRO A 582 -6.13 14.73 18.63
C PRO A 582 -5.78 16.16 18.19
N GLU A 583 -6.22 16.54 16.99
CA GLU A 583 -5.92 17.84 16.36
C GLU A 583 -6.46 19.03 17.17
N ARG A 584 -7.50 18.82 17.99
CA ARG A 584 -8.09 19.84 18.88
C ARG A 584 -7.72 19.68 20.36
N ASN A 585 -7.03 18.60 20.76
CA ASN A 585 -6.81 18.24 22.17
C ASN A 585 -8.12 18.21 23.02
N GLN A 586 -9.18 17.66 22.43
CA GLN A 586 -10.54 17.61 22.98
C GLN A 586 -11.11 16.19 22.97
N VAL A 587 -12.19 15.97 23.72
CA VAL A 587 -13.07 14.80 23.54
C VAL A 587 -14.12 15.10 22.47
N LEU A 588 -14.38 14.16 21.57
CA LEU A 588 -15.54 14.20 20.68
C LEU A 588 -16.53 13.11 21.09
N LEU A 589 -17.74 13.52 21.46
CA LEU A 589 -18.86 12.63 21.77
C LEU A 589 -19.80 12.57 20.56
N THR A 590 -20.24 11.38 20.15
CA THR A 590 -21.33 11.24 19.17
C THR A 590 -22.63 11.03 19.92
N ALA A 591 -23.67 11.81 19.60
CA ALA A 591 -24.98 11.70 20.23
C ALA A 591 -26.12 11.81 19.22
N ASN A 592 -27.18 11.02 19.41
CA ASN A 592 -28.34 10.98 18.50
C ASN A 592 -29.42 12.02 18.80
N ALA A 593 -29.38 12.63 19.98
CA ALA A 593 -30.08 13.87 20.28
C ALA A 593 -29.25 14.70 21.27
N VAL A 594 -29.42 16.03 21.22
CA VAL A 594 -28.72 16.96 22.10
C VAL A 594 -29.72 17.98 22.66
N SER A 595 -29.77 18.12 23.98
CA SER A 595 -30.62 19.11 24.66
C SER A 595 -29.79 20.28 25.22
N PRO A 596 -30.40 21.45 25.49
CA PRO A 596 -29.73 22.56 26.17
C PRO A 596 -29.19 22.17 27.55
N GLU A 597 -29.93 21.36 28.29
CA GLU A 597 -29.57 20.88 29.64
C GLU A 597 -28.34 19.98 29.59
N MET A 598 -28.28 19.07 28.60
CA MET A 598 -27.11 18.22 28.33
C MET A 598 -25.86 19.07 28.03
N ARG A 599 -25.98 20.04 27.12
CA ARG A 599 -24.86 20.94 26.76
C ARG A 599 -24.34 21.74 27.95
N LEU A 600 -25.27 22.25 28.77
CA LEU A 600 -24.96 23.06 29.94
C LEU A 600 -24.33 22.21 31.06
N ALA A 601 -24.86 21.02 31.33
CA ALA A 601 -24.32 20.09 32.34
C ALA A 601 -22.89 19.65 31.98
N LEU A 602 -22.62 19.32 30.71
CA LEU A 602 -21.28 19.00 30.23
C LEU A 602 -20.31 20.18 30.37
N ALA A 603 -20.75 21.41 30.04
CA ALA A 603 -19.93 22.61 30.20
C ALA A 603 -19.66 22.96 31.67
N GLN A 604 -20.63 22.75 32.56
CA GLN A 604 -20.47 22.96 34.00
C GLN A 604 -19.50 21.94 34.62
N ARG A 605 -19.55 20.68 34.21
CA ARG A 605 -18.72 19.60 34.77
C ARG A 605 -17.29 19.56 34.20
N TYR A 606 -17.11 19.88 32.93
CA TYR A 606 -15.82 19.72 32.23
C TYR A 606 -15.25 21.00 31.60
N GLY A 607 -16.00 22.10 31.59
CA GLY A 607 -15.66 23.33 30.87
C GLY A 607 -16.07 23.29 29.40
N THR A 608 -16.38 24.45 28.83
CA THR A 608 -16.91 24.63 27.47
C THR A 608 -15.98 24.16 26.34
N ASN A 609 -14.68 24.08 26.61
CA ASN A 609 -13.63 23.80 25.61
C ASN A 609 -12.91 22.44 25.82
N THR A 610 -13.47 21.54 26.64
CA THR A 610 -12.89 20.20 26.90
C THR A 610 -13.46 19.13 25.98
N LEU A 611 -14.71 19.30 25.55
CA LEU A 611 -15.40 18.35 24.69
C LEU A 611 -16.31 19.04 23.69
N VAL A 612 -16.60 18.34 22.59
CA VAL A 612 -17.49 18.74 21.50
C VAL A 612 -18.48 17.60 21.26
N ILE A 613 -19.72 17.93 20.93
CA ILE A 613 -20.75 16.92 20.58
C ILE A 613 -20.96 16.91 19.06
N ARG A 614 -20.74 15.77 18.40
CA ARG A 614 -21.29 15.46 17.07
C ARG A 614 -22.75 15.03 17.24
N LEU A 615 -23.69 15.86 16.78
CA LEU A 615 -25.08 15.45 16.60
C LEU A 615 -25.19 14.57 15.35
N ASP A 616 -25.71 13.37 15.52
CA ASP A 616 -25.91 12.39 14.47
C ASP A 616 -27.23 11.62 14.71
N PRO A 617 -28.37 12.11 14.19
CA PRO A 617 -29.70 11.60 14.56
C PRO A 617 -29.93 10.12 14.27
N ASP A 618 -29.20 9.56 13.29
CA ASP A 618 -29.30 8.17 12.86
C ASP A 618 -28.33 7.24 13.61
N ALA A 619 -27.48 7.78 14.49
CA ALA A 619 -26.54 7.00 15.28
C ALA A 619 -27.26 6.11 16.32
N VAL A 620 -27.12 4.81 16.13
CA VAL A 620 -27.58 3.77 17.06
C VAL A 620 -26.43 3.31 17.96
N ARG A 621 -26.75 2.94 19.21
CA ARG A 621 -25.80 2.22 20.07
C ARG A 621 -25.53 0.84 19.47
N ALA A 622 -24.32 0.33 19.67
CA ALA A 622 -23.95 -1.01 19.23
C ALA A 622 -24.77 -2.05 20.02
N GLU A 623 -25.49 -2.92 19.32
CA GLU A 623 -26.30 -4.00 19.91
C GLU A 623 -25.68 -5.39 19.65
N ARG A 624 -25.95 -6.33 20.56
CA ARG A 624 -25.56 -7.75 20.44
C ARG A 624 -26.71 -8.55 19.80
N GLN A 625 -26.46 -9.31 18.74
CA GLN A 625 -27.49 -10.09 17.99
C GLN A 625 -26.90 -11.36 17.31
N ASP A 626 -27.72 -12.36 16.93
CA ASP A 626 -27.36 -13.71 16.37
C ASP A 626 -27.89 -14.02 14.92
N SER A 627 -27.74 -15.18 14.25
CA SER A 627 -27.05 -16.50 14.46
C SER A 627 -26.93 -17.31 13.13
N ARG A 628 -26.00 -18.28 13.04
CA ARG A 628 -26.27 -19.66 12.50
C ARG A 628 -25.18 -20.70 12.85
N LEU A 629 -25.52 -21.99 12.77
CA LEU A 629 -24.70 -23.14 13.19
C LEU A 629 -24.11 -23.96 12.02
N ASN A 630 -23.03 -24.70 12.34
CA ASN A 630 -22.37 -25.81 11.62
C ASN A 630 -21.28 -25.46 10.58
N ASP A 631 -20.04 -25.22 11.03
CA ASP A 631 -18.83 -25.44 10.22
C ASP A 631 -17.60 -25.80 11.09
N ASN A 632 -17.68 -26.95 11.80
CA ASN A 632 -16.54 -27.49 12.54
C ASN A 632 -16.13 -28.88 12.04
N ASN A 633 -15.00 -28.92 11.34
CA ASN A 633 -14.24 -30.13 11.07
C ASN A 633 -13.20 -30.39 12.19
N GLU A 634 -12.43 -31.46 12.08
CA GLU A 634 -11.46 -31.94 13.09
C GLU A 634 -10.30 -30.95 13.41
N HIS A 635 -10.15 -29.86 12.66
CA HIS A 635 -9.07 -28.87 12.79
C HIS A 635 -9.65 -27.45 12.89
N ILE A 636 -9.41 -26.73 14.01
CA ILE A 636 -9.89 -25.36 14.20
C ILE A 636 -8.92 -24.37 13.56
N ASN A 637 -9.43 -23.64 12.58
CA ASN A 637 -8.75 -22.56 11.87
C ASN A 637 -9.32 -21.22 12.33
N GLY A 638 -8.62 -20.11 12.06
CA GLY A 638 -9.22 -18.79 12.17
C GLY A 638 -10.39 -18.60 11.20
N ALA A 639 -11.25 -17.64 11.50
CA ALA A 639 -12.58 -17.45 10.90
C ALA A 639 -13.54 -18.67 11.03
N GLY A 640 -13.25 -19.65 11.89
CA GLY A 640 -14.12 -20.80 12.16
C GLY A 640 -15.23 -20.53 13.18
N ALA A 641 -16.45 -21.01 12.94
CA ALA A 641 -17.61 -20.81 13.81
C ALA A 641 -17.53 -21.64 15.11
N TYR A 642 -18.03 -21.12 16.23
CA TYR A 642 -18.27 -21.87 17.46
C TYR A 642 -19.49 -21.32 18.22
N ILE A 643 -19.91 -22.03 19.27
CA ILE A 643 -21.02 -21.63 20.14
C ILE A 643 -20.49 -21.57 21.57
N ASN A 644 -20.83 -20.50 22.31
CA ASN A 644 -20.53 -20.38 23.73
C ASN A 644 -21.53 -21.19 24.59
N ASN A 645 -21.41 -21.14 25.91
CA ASN A 645 -22.27 -21.95 26.78
C ASN A 645 -23.64 -21.30 27.03
N GLU A 646 -23.76 -20.01 26.74
CA GLU A 646 -25.01 -19.24 26.71
C GLU A 646 -25.79 -19.49 25.38
N ASN A 647 -25.27 -20.38 24.51
CA ASN A 647 -25.82 -20.78 23.20
C ASN A 647 -25.81 -19.66 22.14
N GLU A 648 -25.00 -18.61 22.35
CA GLU A 648 -24.71 -17.57 21.37
C GLU A 648 -23.57 -18.03 20.43
N PRO A 649 -23.63 -17.73 19.12
CA PRO A 649 -22.59 -18.14 18.19
C PRO A 649 -21.56 -17.02 17.96
N CYS A 650 -20.28 -17.39 17.90
CA CYS A 650 -19.17 -16.49 17.64
C CYS A 650 -18.17 -17.13 16.65
N THR A 651 -17.18 -16.35 16.22
CA THR A 651 -16.11 -16.77 15.32
C THR A 651 -14.76 -16.82 16.06
N MET A 652 -13.90 -17.78 15.71
CA MET A 652 -12.50 -17.86 16.13
C MET A 652 -11.65 -16.89 15.30
N GLY A 653 -10.75 -16.14 15.92
CA GLY A 653 -9.88 -15.18 15.25
C GLY A 653 -8.65 -15.84 14.66
N PHE A 654 -7.66 -16.14 15.50
CA PHE A 654 -6.39 -16.76 15.07
C PHE A 654 -5.89 -17.78 16.10
N ALA A 655 -5.07 -18.73 15.64
CA ALA A 655 -4.23 -19.54 16.51
C ALA A 655 -3.04 -18.72 17.06
N TRP A 656 -2.73 -18.90 18.33
CA TRP A 656 -1.77 -18.10 19.09
C TRP A 656 -0.72 -18.97 19.77
N SER A 657 0.54 -18.54 19.77
CA SER A 657 1.67 -19.26 20.37
C SER A 657 2.16 -18.56 21.63
N LEU A 658 2.19 -19.31 22.74
CA LEU A 658 2.79 -18.91 24.01
C LEU A 658 3.90 -19.89 24.40
N PRO A 659 4.84 -19.50 25.27
CA PRO A 659 5.76 -20.45 25.91
C PRO A 659 5.04 -21.60 26.66
N ALA A 660 3.80 -21.36 27.10
CA ALA A 660 2.92 -22.35 27.73
C ALA A 660 2.06 -23.16 26.72
N GLY A 661 2.43 -23.18 25.44
CA GLY A 661 1.78 -23.94 24.37
C GLY A 661 0.82 -23.13 23.48
N LYS A 662 0.25 -23.81 22.49
CA LYS A 662 -0.72 -23.23 21.53
C LYS A 662 -2.03 -22.83 22.23
N ARG A 663 -2.68 -21.78 21.74
CA ARG A 663 -4.00 -21.27 22.16
C ARG A 663 -4.78 -20.79 20.93
N LEU A 664 -6.05 -20.43 21.12
CA LEU A 664 -6.87 -19.70 20.14
C LEU A 664 -7.21 -18.31 20.69
N LEU A 665 -7.48 -17.36 19.79
CA LEU A 665 -8.00 -16.03 20.08
C LEU A 665 -9.45 -15.90 19.61
N THR A 666 -10.23 -15.12 20.34
CA THR A 666 -11.59 -14.69 20.00
C THR A 666 -11.93 -13.40 20.78
N ALA A 667 -13.13 -12.85 20.61
CA ALA A 667 -13.59 -11.70 21.38
C ALA A 667 -13.86 -12.11 22.83
N GLY A 668 -13.60 -11.22 23.79
CA GLY A 668 -13.78 -11.51 25.20
C GLY A 668 -15.25 -11.58 25.62
N HIS A 669 -16.11 -10.76 24.99
CA HIS A 669 -17.56 -10.80 25.22
C HIS A 669 -18.23 -12.13 24.79
N CYS A 670 -17.57 -12.93 23.94
CA CYS A 670 -18.06 -14.24 23.51
C CYS A 670 -17.82 -15.35 24.56
N LEU A 671 -17.25 -15.04 25.73
CA LEU A 671 -17.00 -15.99 26.82
C LEU A 671 -17.83 -15.64 28.06
N ASP A 672 -18.48 -16.65 28.64
CA ASP A 672 -19.54 -16.52 29.66
C ASP A 672 -19.25 -15.56 30.83
N ARG A 673 -20.35 -15.06 31.40
CA ARG A 673 -20.37 -14.21 32.60
C ARG A 673 -19.58 -14.71 33.81
N ASN A 674 -19.54 -16.02 34.06
CA ASN A 674 -19.37 -16.49 35.44
C ASN A 674 -18.54 -17.76 35.64
N ALA A 675 -17.57 -18.05 34.75
CA ALA A 675 -16.77 -19.26 34.87
C ALA A 675 -15.25 -19.04 34.65
N SER A 676 -14.50 -19.32 35.72
CA SER A 676 -13.12 -19.83 35.69
C SER A 676 -12.98 -21.18 34.93
N GLU A 677 -14.10 -21.71 34.45
CA GLU A 677 -14.27 -23.02 33.81
C GLU A 677 -15.18 -22.95 32.56
N ALA A 678 -15.25 -21.81 31.87
CA ALA A 678 -16.11 -21.68 30.67
C ALA A 678 -15.66 -22.65 29.56
N THR A 679 -16.35 -23.79 29.40
CA THR A 679 -16.02 -24.87 28.46
C THR A 679 -16.93 -24.90 27.24
N PHE A 680 -16.57 -24.16 26.19
CA PHE A 680 -17.23 -24.26 24.88
C PHE A 680 -16.87 -25.59 24.19
N SER A 681 -17.45 -25.86 23.01
CA SER A 681 -17.49 -27.19 22.36
C SER A 681 -16.14 -27.94 22.17
N TYR A 682 -14.99 -27.26 22.31
CA TYR A 682 -13.65 -27.78 22.03
C TYR A 682 -12.55 -27.39 23.05
N GLY A 683 -12.83 -26.59 24.07
CA GLY A 683 -11.80 -26.02 24.95
C GLY A 683 -12.32 -25.23 26.15
N ARG A 684 -11.44 -24.51 26.86
CA ARG A 684 -11.81 -23.58 27.96
C ARG A 684 -11.19 -22.19 27.84
N ARG A 685 -11.82 -21.21 28.49
CA ARG A 685 -11.25 -19.87 28.75
C ARG A 685 -9.94 -19.95 29.57
N VAL A 686 -8.97 -19.10 29.25
CA VAL A 686 -7.74 -18.90 30.05
C VAL A 686 -7.69 -17.49 30.63
N LEU A 687 -7.80 -16.46 29.77
CA LEU A 687 -7.77 -15.04 30.13
C LEU A 687 -8.71 -14.25 29.19
N SER A 688 -9.24 -13.13 29.63
CA SER A 688 -10.10 -12.23 28.84
C SER A 688 -9.82 -10.77 29.23
N THR A 689 -9.78 -9.85 28.27
CA THR A 689 -9.76 -8.40 28.51
C THR A 689 -11.17 -7.79 28.60
N HIS A 690 -12.21 -8.62 28.55
CA HIS A 690 -13.61 -8.20 28.71
C HIS A 690 -14.34 -9.04 29.77
N LEU A 691 -15.24 -8.42 30.52
CA LEU A 691 -16.21 -9.07 31.41
C LEU A 691 -17.64 -8.65 31.07
N LEU A 692 -18.53 -9.65 31.00
CA LEU A 692 -19.85 -9.53 30.38
C LEU A 692 -20.84 -8.84 31.34
N GLY A 693 -21.01 -7.53 31.17
CA GLY A 693 -21.72 -6.65 32.10
C GLY A 693 -20.83 -5.64 32.83
N GLU A 694 -19.53 -5.58 32.50
CA GLU A 694 -18.58 -4.55 32.96
C GLU A 694 -17.84 -3.89 31.78
N GLY A 695 -17.72 -4.57 30.63
CA GLY A 695 -17.01 -4.08 29.45
C GLY A 695 -15.54 -4.49 29.45
N THR A 696 -14.66 -3.63 28.92
CA THR A 696 -13.20 -3.86 28.94
C THR A 696 -12.66 -3.72 30.37
N VAL A 697 -11.91 -4.73 30.82
CA VAL A 697 -11.27 -4.80 32.14
C VAL A 697 -9.77 -5.10 32.04
N PRO A 698 -8.94 -4.65 33.00
CA PRO A 698 -7.52 -4.98 33.00
C PRO A 698 -7.29 -6.44 33.39
N LEU A 699 -6.25 -7.06 32.83
CA LEU A 699 -5.83 -8.40 33.23
C LEU A 699 -5.21 -8.40 34.64
N PRO A 700 -5.22 -9.53 35.37
CA PRO A 700 -4.60 -9.64 36.69
C PRO A 700 -3.13 -9.19 36.69
N GLY A 701 -2.82 -8.20 37.52
CA GLY A 701 -1.46 -7.62 37.60
C GLY A 701 -1.15 -6.55 36.54
N GLN A 702 -2.11 -6.17 35.70
CA GLN A 702 -2.00 -5.08 34.73
C GLN A 702 -2.96 -3.93 35.10
N THR A 703 -2.74 -2.75 34.55
CA THR A 703 -3.61 -1.56 34.71
C THR A 703 -4.18 -1.06 33.38
N ALA A 704 -3.72 -1.60 32.25
CA ALA A 704 -4.17 -1.20 30.92
C ALA A 704 -5.51 -1.85 30.54
N LEU A 705 -6.38 -1.08 29.90
CA LEU A 705 -7.62 -1.54 29.29
C LEU A 705 -7.32 -1.89 27.83
N LEU A 706 -7.36 -3.16 27.45
CA LEU A 706 -6.81 -3.65 26.18
C LEU A 706 -7.89 -4.28 25.30
N GLY A 707 -8.86 -3.45 24.87
CA GLY A 707 -9.93 -3.83 23.96
C GLY A 707 -10.86 -4.92 24.49
N ASP A 708 -11.35 -5.72 23.57
CA ASP A 708 -12.22 -6.86 23.82
C ASP A 708 -11.64 -8.10 23.11
N SER A 709 -10.97 -8.96 23.87
CA SER A 709 -10.35 -10.18 23.38
C SER A 709 -10.24 -11.23 24.48
N ALA A 710 -10.03 -12.49 24.11
CA ALA A 710 -9.74 -13.57 25.04
C ALA A 710 -8.85 -14.66 24.46
N LEU A 711 -8.11 -15.31 25.37
CA LEU A 711 -7.33 -16.51 25.11
C LEU A 711 -8.08 -17.79 25.52
N VAL A 712 -7.97 -18.76 24.63
CA VAL A 712 -8.69 -20.03 24.68
C VAL A 712 -7.71 -21.21 24.61
N GLU A 713 -7.85 -22.15 25.55
CA GLU A 713 -7.10 -23.42 25.60
C GLU A 713 -7.94 -24.54 24.97
N VAL A 714 -7.43 -25.19 23.93
CA VAL A 714 -8.08 -26.37 23.33
C VAL A 714 -7.85 -27.57 24.25
N THR A 715 -8.94 -28.18 24.72
CA THR A 715 -8.90 -29.32 25.65
C THR A 715 -9.42 -30.61 25.02
N LYS A 716 -10.12 -30.54 23.89
CA LYS A 716 -10.69 -31.71 23.22
C LYS A 716 -9.62 -32.49 22.45
N PRO A 717 -9.43 -33.80 22.71
CA PRO A 717 -8.51 -34.65 21.95
C PRO A 717 -8.84 -34.65 20.45
N GLY A 718 -7.80 -34.71 19.62
CA GLY A 718 -7.91 -34.72 18.16
C GLY A 718 -7.97 -33.33 17.50
N ILE A 719 -8.32 -32.28 18.25
CA ILE A 719 -8.36 -30.90 17.72
C ILE A 719 -7.05 -30.17 18.03
N GLN A 720 -6.53 -29.44 17.04
CA GLN A 720 -5.36 -28.58 17.18
C GLN A 720 -5.61 -27.19 16.54
N PRO A 721 -5.10 -26.09 17.14
CA PRO A 721 -5.01 -24.80 16.46
C PRO A 721 -4.02 -24.87 15.30
N THR A 722 -4.40 -24.33 14.12
CA THR A 722 -3.57 -24.29 12.91
C THR A 722 -3.18 -22.86 12.52
N ALA A 723 -2.06 -22.68 11.82
CA ALA A 723 -1.63 -21.36 11.32
C ALA A 723 -2.36 -20.94 10.01
N SER A 724 -3.69 -21.01 9.98
CA SER A 724 -4.51 -20.64 8.81
C SER A 724 -5.87 -20.04 9.21
N ILE A 725 -6.51 -19.31 8.28
CA ILE A 725 -7.89 -18.83 8.42
C ILE A 725 -8.74 -19.22 7.19
N PHE A 726 -10.06 -19.33 7.35
CA PHE A 726 -10.99 -19.42 6.22
C PHE A 726 -11.15 -18.07 5.51
N VAL A 727 -11.37 -18.11 4.19
CA VAL A 727 -11.53 -16.94 3.31
C VAL A 727 -12.55 -17.17 2.20
N GLY A 728 -13.11 -16.09 1.66
CA GLY A 728 -14.12 -16.12 0.59
C GLY A 728 -15.56 -16.12 1.11
N ALA A 729 -16.49 -16.68 0.34
CA ALA A 729 -17.91 -16.75 0.71
C ALA A 729 -18.16 -17.58 1.98
N ILE A 730 -19.36 -17.46 2.55
CA ILE A 730 -19.78 -18.13 3.81
C ILE A 730 -19.59 -19.65 3.77
N ASP A 731 -19.78 -20.28 2.60
CA ASP A 731 -19.64 -21.73 2.36
C ASP A 731 -18.24 -22.13 1.82
N SER A 732 -17.29 -21.19 1.78
CA SER A 732 -15.96 -21.41 1.24
C SER A 732 -15.10 -22.28 2.16
N LYS A 733 -14.61 -23.39 1.60
CA LYS A 733 -13.58 -24.23 2.24
C LYS A 733 -12.16 -23.71 2.02
N THR A 734 -12.01 -22.61 1.29
CA THR A 734 -10.71 -22.02 0.97
C THR A 734 -10.07 -21.49 2.25
N LYS A 735 -8.84 -21.92 2.53
CA LYS A 735 -8.02 -21.36 3.61
C LYS A 735 -6.92 -20.46 3.04
N ARG A 736 -6.52 -19.45 3.80
CA ARG A 736 -5.22 -18.78 3.63
C ARG A 736 -4.31 -19.06 4.84
N PRO A 737 -3.03 -19.36 4.61
CA PRO A 737 -2.04 -19.45 5.68
C PRO A 737 -1.74 -18.08 6.31
N VAL A 738 -1.42 -18.08 7.60
CA VAL A 738 -1.04 -16.86 8.35
C VAL A 738 0.48 -16.63 8.20
N LYS A 739 0.87 -15.44 7.72
CA LYS A 739 2.28 -14.99 7.63
C LYS A 739 2.79 -14.53 8.99
N GLY A 740 1.92 -13.91 9.79
CA GLY A 740 2.24 -13.33 11.08
C GLY A 740 1.24 -12.24 11.44
N ARG A 741 1.49 -11.54 12.54
CA ARG A 741 0.74 -10.33 12.90
C ARG A 741 1.20 -9.15 12.04
N PHE A 742 0.34 -8.15 11.95
CA PHE A 742 0.69 -6.84 11.44
C PHE A 742 1.85 -6.24 12.25
N SER A 743 2.71 -5.45 11.62
CA SER A 743 3.98 -5.00 12.22
C SER A 743 3.79 -3.88 13.24
N ARG A 744 2.77 -3.06 13.04
CA ARG A 744 2.42 -1.84 13.81
C ARG A 744 0.95 -1.87 14.26
N ARG A 745 0.52 -0.86 15.01
CA ARG A 745 -0.90 -0.57 15.27
C ARG A 745 -1.60 -0.09 14.00
N SER A 746 -2.91 -0.30 13.95
CA SER A 746 -3.80 0.27 12.95
C SER A 746 -3.81 1.81 13.04
N VAL A 747 -3.88 2.48 11.90
CA VAL A 747 -4.01 3.96 11.83
C VAL A 747 -5.16 4.35 10.91
N VAL A 748 -5.68 5.56 11.06
CA VAL A 748 -6.73 6.11 10.19
C VAL A 748 -6.32 6.03 8.71
N GLY A 749 -7.23 5.57 7.86
CA GLY A 749 -7.01 5.29 6.44
C GLY A 749 -6.43 3.91 6.13
N ASP A 750 -6.06 3.10 7.12
CA ASP A 750 -5.69 1.69 6.89
C ASP A 750 -6.85 0.89 6.31
N LEU A 751 -6.55 0.03 5.33
CA LEU A 751 -7.51 -0.94 4.80
C LEU A 751 -7.32 -2.33 5.43
N TYR A 752 -8.40 -3.11 5.47
CA TYR A 752 -8.43 -4.48 6.02
C TYR A 752 -9.63 -5.31 5.54
N CYS A 753 -9.61 -6.60 5.90
CA CYS A 753 -10.74 -7.52 5.85
C CYS A 753 -11.17 -7.93 7.25
N VAL A 754 -12.45 -8.29 7.36
CA VAL A 754 -13.00 -9.09 8.44
C VAL A 754 -13.43 -10.44 7.86
N GLY A 755 -13.01 -11.53 8.51
CA GLY A 755 -13.47 -12.89 8.25
C GLY A 755 -14.35 -13.37 9.40
N GLY A 756 -15.61 -13.66 9.10
CA GLY A 756 -16.62 -14.04 10.09
C GLY A 756 -17.58 -15.11 9.56
N MET A 757 -18.15 -15.92 10.46
CA MET A 757 -19.02 -17.03 10.06
C MET A 757 -20.36 -16.61 9.40
N ARG A 758 -20.79 -15.36 9.57
CA ARG A 758 -22.09 -14.85 9.13
C ARG A 758 -22.01 -14.24 7.75
N THR A 759 -20.91 -13.56 7.44
CA THR A 759 -20.71 -12.81 6.20
C THR A 759 -19.60 -13.38 5.31
N GLY A 760 -18.83 -14.35 5.81
CA GLY A 760 -17.63 -14.84 5.17
C GLY A 760 -16.50 -13.82 5.28
N GLN A 761 -15.74 -13.64 4.20
CA GLN A 761 -14.80 -12.54 4.04
C GLN A 761 -15.53 -11.30 3.52
N THR A 762 -15.40 -10.20 4.25
CA THR A 762 -15.65 -8.84 3.74
C THR A 762 -14.35 -8.03 3.80
N CYS A 763 -13.99 -7.36 2.72
CA CYS A 763 -12.71 -6.63 2.56
C CYS A 763 -12.96 -5.19 2.12
N SER A 764 -11.90 -4.40 1.94
CA SER A 764 -11.99 -2.94 1.69
C SER A 764 -12.64 -2.13 2.83
N TRP A 765 -12.68 -2.69 4.04
CA TRP A 765 -12.95 -1.92 5.26
C TRP A 765 -11.86 -0.89 5.47
N LYS A 766 -12.21 0.32 5.91
CA LYS A 766 -11.25 1.41 6.15
C LYS A 766 -11.33 1.94 7.57
N VAL A 767 -10.19 1.97 8.28
CA VAL A 767 -10.09 2.53 9.64
C VAL A 767 -10.42 4.03 9.61
N THR A 768 -11.41 4.44 10.41
CA THR A 768 -11.82 5.84 10.60
C THR A 768 -11.46 6.39 11.98
N ASP A 769 -11.20 5.51 12.95
CA ASP A 769 -10.66 5.85 14.26
C ASP A 769 -9.72 4.73 14.74
N ALA A 770 -8.50 5.08 15.14
CA ALA A 770 -7.53 4.12 15.64
C ALA A 770 -7.67 3.82 17.15
N ASN A 771 -8.41 4.66 17.89
CA ASN A 771 -8.65 4.47 19.31
C ASN A 771 -9.95 5.15 19.76
N THR A 772 -11.02 4.34 19.77
CA THR A 772 -12.37 4.74 20.14
C THR A 772 -12.88 3.98 21.36
N SER A 773 -13.90 4.52 22.02
CA SER A 773 -14.64 3.84 23.09
C SER A 773 -16.14 3.84 22.80
N ILE A 774 -16.78 2.70 23.02
CA ILE A 774 -18.22 2.49 22.78
C ILE A 774 -18.92 1.97 24.06
N PRO A 775 -20.08 2.53 24.43
CA PRO A 775 -20.90 2.01 25.53
C PRO A 775 -21.54 0.67 25.13
N VAL A 776 -21.64 -0.24 26.09
CA VAL A 776 -22.31 -1.55 25.97
C VAL A 776 -23.12 -1.84 27.24
N ASP A 777 -23.95 -2.88 27.23
CA ASP A 777 -24.74 -3.25 28.41
C ASP A 777 -23.85 -3.54 29.64
N GLY A 778 -23.92 -2.64 30.63
CA GLY A 778 -23.18 -2.72 31.89
C GLY A 778 -21.82 -2.01 31.91
N GLY A 779 -21.37 -1.40 30.81
CA GLY A 779 -20.08 -0.68 30.80
C GLY A 779 -19.68 -0.16 29.43
N GLN A 780 -18.40 -0.26 29.09
CA GLN A 780 -17.86 0.21 27.81
C GLN A 780 -16.71 -0.64 27.29
N ILE A 781 -16.59 -0.75 25.97
CA ILE A 781 -15.42 -1.32 25.30
C ILE A 781 -14.46 -0.17 24.98
N VAL A 782 -13.19 -0.31 25.37
CA VAL A 782 -12.19 0.78 25.38
C VAL A 782 -10.94 0.36 24.59
N ASN A 783 -10.33 1.31 23.87
CA ASN A 783 -9.17 1.08 23.01
C ASN A 783 -9.46 0.07 21.88
N VAL A 784 -10.58 0.24 21.19
CA VAL A 784 -10.89 -0.47 19.94
C VAL A 784 -10.68 0.42 18.72
N VAL A 785 -10.33 -0.20 17.60
CA VAL A 785 -10.22 0.46 16.29
C VAL A 785 -11.60 0.46 15.66
N LYS A 786 -12.05 1.61 15.14
CA LYS A 786 -13.24 1.71 14.29
C LYS A 786 -12.83 1.74 12.83
N GLY A 787 -13.49 0.94 11.99
CA GLY A 787 -13.53 1.18 10.56
C GLY A 787 -14.95 1.22 9.99
N THR A 788 -15.01 1.47 8.69
CA THR A 788 -16.26 1.65 7.95
C THR A 788 -16.18 1.00 6.57
N HIS A 789 -17.33 0.61 6.01
CA HIS A 789 -17.44 0.05 4.67
C HIS A 789 -18.80 0.44 4.03
N PRO A 790 -18.85 0.91 2.77
CA PRO A 790 -20.06 1.49 2.18
C PRO A 790 -21.24 0.53 1.93
N SER A 791 -21.01 -0.78 1.73
CA SER A 791 -22.10 -1.72 1.36
C SER A 791 -21.99 -3.15 1.90
N ALA A 792 -20.98 -3.46 2.72
CA ALA A 792 -20.73 -4.78 3.29
C ALA A 792 -20.64 -4.60 4.79
N CYS A 793 -21.68 -4.99 5.50
CA CYS A 793 -21.72 -4.97 6.95
C CYS A 793 -21.22 -6.33 7.45
N THR A 794 -20.39 -6.37 8.48
CA THR A 794 -20.28 -7.57 9.33
C THR A 794 -21.62 -7.79 10.02
N GLY A 795 -21.87 -9.04 10.43
CA GLY A 795 -23.14 -9.42 11.00
C GLY A 795 -23.02 -10.16 12.33
N PRO A 796 -24.12 -10.19 13.10
CA PRO A 796 -24.42 -11.19 14.11
C PRO A 796 -23.73 -12.55 13.96
N GLY A 797 -22.76 -12.83 14.83
CA GLY A 797 -21.97 -14.07 14.83
C GLY A 797 -20.54 -13.94 14.29
N ASP A 798 -20.22 -12.88 13.56
CA ASP A 798 -18.84 -12.59 13.14
C ASP A 798 -17.93 -12.27 14.34
N SER A 799 -18.49 -11.94 15.51
CA SER A 799 -17.77 -11.60 16.76
C SER A 799 -16.64 -12.56 17.08
N GLY A 800 -15.45 -12.01 17.36
CA GLY A 800 -14.21 -12.78 17.54
C GLY A 800 -13.50 -13.16 16.25
N GLY A 801 -14.08 -12.86 15.09
CA GLY A 801 -13.57 -13.14 13.77
C GLY A 801 -12.22 -12.49 13.47
N ALA A 802 -11.55 -13.06 12.46
CA ALA A 802 -10.22 -12.65 12.05
C ALA A 802 -10.27 -11.29 11.35
N VAL A 803 -9.60 -10.27 11.89
CA VAL A 803 -9.35 -9.01 11.17
C VAL A 803 -7.93 -9.07 10.61
N TYR A 804 -7.75 -8.87 9.31
CA TYR A 804 -6.47 -9.11 8.61
C TYR A 804 -6.26 -8.23 7.39
N THR A 805 -5.02 -8.17 6.91
CA THR A 805 -4.68 -7.75 5.55
C THR A 805 -4.11 -8.94 4.77
N ILE A 806 -3.93 -8.79 3.45
CA ILE A 806 -3.38 -9.83 2.58
C ILE A 806 -1.98 -9.40 2.11
N ASP A 807 -0.98 -10.26 2.31
CA ASP A 807 0.38 -10.05 1.83
C ASP A 807 0.45 -10.30 0.33
N ARG A 808 0.70 -9.26 -0.45
CA ARG A 808 0.71 -9.31 -1.92
C ARG A 808 1.76 -10.26 -2.51
N ALA A 809 2.88 -10.48 -1.80
CA ALA A 809 3.98 -11.30 -2.30
C ALA A 809 3.72 -12.81 -2.16
N THR A 810 3.00 -13.24 -1.12
CA THR A 810 2.75 -14.66 -0.85
C THR A 810 1.27 -15.07 -0.94
N GLY A 811 0.33 -14.12 -0.92
CA GLY A 811 -1.10 -14.38 -0.76
C GLY A 811 -1.51 -14.77 0.66
N TYR A 812 -0.59 -14.71 1.63
CA TYR A 812 -0.85 -15.09 3.03
C TYR A 812 -1.61 -13.96 3.75
N VAL A 813 -2.31 -14.29 4.84
CA VAL A 813 -2.93 -13.26 5.69
C VAL A 813 -1.97 -12.74 6.75
N VAL A 814 -2.10 -11.44 7.06
CA VAL A 814 -1.38 -10.75 8.11
C VAL A 814 -2.41 -10.30 9.16
N ALA A 815 -2.37 -10.91 10.34
CA ALA A 815 -3.37 -10.70 11.39
C ALA A 815 -3.32 -9.26 11.92
N LYS A 816 -4.40 -8.50 11.80
CA LYS A 816 -4.51 -7.08 12.19
C LYS A 816 -5.30 -6.88 13.48
N GLY A 817 -6.24 -7.76 13.81
CA GLY A 817 -7.00 -7.71 15.06
C GLY A 817 -8.08 -8.78 15.19
N ILE A 818 -8.94 -8.60 16.19
CA ILE A 818 -10.06 -9.50 16.53
C ILE A 818 -11.35 -8.68 16.49
N HIS A 819 -12.30 -9.06 15.63
CA HIS A 819 -13.58 -8.36 15.49
C HIS A 819 -14.36 -8.38 16.82
N SER A 820 -14.93 -7.25 17.23
CA SER A 820 -15.62 -7.10 18.52
C SER A 820 -17.10 -6.76 18.33
N SER A 821 -17.43 -5.72 17.55
CA SER A 821 -18.83 -5.32 17.34
C SER A 821 -19.01 -4.51 16.05
N ALA A 822 -20.25 -4.20 15.69
CA ALA A 822 -20.59 -3.44 14.49
C ALA A 822 -21.87 -2.62 14.68
N ASN A 823 -22.01 -1.54 13.91
CA ASN A 823 -23.29 -0.85 13.72
C ASN A 823 -23.71 -1.00 12.25
N THR A 824 -24.91 -1.53 12.03
CA THR A 824 -25.42 -1.86 10.69
C THR A 824 -26.69 -1.03 10.40
N PRO A 825 -26.55 0.21 9.91
CA PRO A 825 -27.71 1.08 9.67
C PRO A 825 -28.57 0.54 8.53
N LEU A 826 -29.89 0.84 8.57
CA LEU A 826 -30.82 0.50 7.49
C LEU A 826 -30.48 1.20 6.17
N ILE A 827 -29.84 2.38 6.25
CA ILE A 827 -29.36 3.19 5.13
C ILE A 827 -28.06 3.87 5.60
N GLY A 828 -26.94 3.64 4.92
CA GLY A 828 -25.65 4.28 5.22
C GLY A 828 -24.46 3.33 5.11
N ASP A 829 -23.26 3.85 5.37
CA ASP A 829 -22.05 3.04 5.49
C ASP A 829 -22.13 2.17 6.77
N CYS A 830 -21.64 0.94 6.70
CA CYS A 830 -21.52 0.03 7.84
C CYS A 830 -20.34 0.45 8.71
N ASP A 831 -20.47 0.37 10.04
CA ASP A 831 -19.36 0.58 10.98
C ASP A 831 -18.96 -0.73 11.67
N GLU A 832 -17.68 -0.92 11.90
CA GLU A 832 -17.10 -2.09 12.54
C GLU A 832 -16.05 -1.69 13.57
N PHE A 833 -15.94 -2.47 14.65
CA PHE A 833 -15.03 -2.24 15.77
C PHE A 833 -14.23 -3.51 16.09
N PHE A 834 -12.89 -3.39 16.21
CA PHE A 834 -12.01 -4.50 16.52
C PHE A 834 -10.91 -4.17 17.54
N THR A 835 -10.42 -5.21 18.21
CA THR A 835 -9.25 -5.15 19.09
C THR A 835 -7.98 -5.35 18.27
N ASP A 836 -7.11 -4.33 18.22
CA ASP A 836 -5.87 -4.37 17.44
C ASP A 836 -4.91 -5.48 17.93
N ILE A 837 -4.24 -6.17 16.99
CA ILE A 837 -3.35 -7.30 17.30
C ILE A 837 -2.16 -6.91 18.19
N GLN A 838 -1.71 -5.64 18.19
CA GLN A 838 -0.68 -5.20 19.12
C GLN A 838 -1.21 -5.14 20.56
N LEU A 839 -2.46 -4.72 20.75
CA LEU A 839 -3.12 -4.72 22.07
C LEU A 839 -3.30 -6.14 22.59
N VAL A 840 -3.70 -7.08 21.71
CA VAL A 840 -3.77 -8.52 22.05
C VAL A 840 -2.40 -9.05 22.49
N ARG A 841 -1.32 -8.68 21.77
CA ARG A 841 0.06 -9.05 22.12
C ARG A 841 0.53 -8.40 23.43
N GLN A 842 0.14 -7.15 23.69
CA GLN A 842 0.42 -6.42 24.93
C GLN A 842 -0.29 -7.06 26.12
N ALA A 843 -1.53 -7.52 25.93
CA ALA A 843 -2.34 -8.17 26.96
C ALA A 843 -1.75 -9.53 27.36
N TYR A 844 -1.45 -10.39 26.40
CA TYR A 844 -1.16 -11.80 26.65
C TYR A 844 0.29 -12.24 26.46
N GLY A 845 1.12 -11.42 25.82
CA GLY A 845 2.41 -11.86 25.29
C GLY A 845 2.26 -12.90 24.18
N GLY A 846 3.37 -13.52 23.78
CA GLY A 846 3.40 -14.46 22.64
C GLY A 846 3.32 -13.76 21.29
N ASP A 847 2.87 -14.50 20.28
CA ASP A 847 2.62 -14.03 18.92
C ASP A 847 1.61 -14.95 18.20
N VAL A 848 1.04 -14.49 17.09
CA VAL A 848 0.17 -15.32 16.25
C VAL A 848 0.97 -16.48 15.64
N MET A 849 0.33 -17.63 15.46
CA MET A 849 0.93 -18.77 14.77
C MET A 849 1.13 -18.47 13.29
N LYS A 850 2.20 -19.03 12.70
CA LYS A 850 2.68 -18.72 11.34
C LYS A 850 2.92 -20.01 10.59
N ARG A 851 2.53 -20.08 9.31
CA ARG A 851 2.77 -21.26 8.48
C ARG A 851 4.04 -21.11 7.66
N ARG A 852 4.76 -22.21 7.48
CA ARG A 852 5.95 -22.32 6.63
C ARG A 852 5.56 -22.16 5.15
N LEU A 853 6.32 -21.37 4.40
CA LEU A 853 6.23 -21.33 2.93
C LEU A 853 6.78 -22.63 2.33
N PRO A 854 6.16 -23.17 1.26
CA PRO A 854 6.72 -24.28 0.48
C PRO A 854 7.97 -23.88 -0.31
#